data_AF-A0A355S364-F1
#
_entry.id   AF-A0A355S364-F1
#
_cell.length_a   1.000
_cell.length_b   1.000
_cell.length_c   1.000
_cell.angle_alpha   90.00
_cell.angle_beta   90.00
_cell.angle_gamma   90.00
#
_symmetry.space_group_name_H-M   'P 1'
#
loop_
_entity.id
_entity.type
_entity.pdbx_description
1 polymer ?
#
loop_
_entity_poly.entity_id
_entity_poly.type
_entity_poly.pdbx_seq_one_letter_code
_entity_poly.pdbx_strand_id
1 'polypeptide(L)'
;TNGGDNSGGDAQMMQGYLDNFHDRSPIEVSGIPASFQASGYELRVYHNTDSGGTMGFTVDDGGGLVTHYSHQAGGSGSNYPLAGVDPFGGAVGYIGSQDTNPATTTPSNYTIFRGLTGSSFTIRGVRGTAGDTRARPNGFQIMASGPSADQDQDGLADSWETANGLDPADDGTVDIDNGPEGDPDNDGSSNLEEYERGTDPRNDDSDGDGLADGVESATGVFVGTDDTGTEPLDGDSDGDGLPDGEEVSADPFATDPNEADTDGDQLGDALELELGTDPLDQVSGPDGDADSDGSPNLDEVLAGTNPNNEDTDGDGLADGVETNTGVFISESDTGSNPLNTDSDSDGLTDTVEVQTHVTNPNEADSDGDGRDDAVEIESGSDPNDALSRSRMPQPTGYWSFDDQGAGGVTADLSGVGNEGTLNGGPEIVEGPCGPGDFALKFDGLDDSVTTGVSLFTGGDTFTMSGWIRYEAAQIGDRIGLFGQNDAVEFGLINPTTLQHWTNVGGALNATVAASSPEWMHIAVTGTPRERVFYVNGVAEANVGPSSAGSSSTFSFNIGGAGIFDASGNWFRGEIDDVAVWDQVLAPDEIALLASCAISPLGSPRSELGIEITEFARTSEGQISISWKSRPDKQYDVLSNPNLSVAREDWAEVAGAQDIRGDVSGISSVSLAPPFEGSGYLAIREESLPPLFEDDFETDTGWVAIVNDALGNTNWERGSPNGTTGPLTGADDSSNAWCTNLGDFGVDSDVTLRSPAIDLTTVAAAELSFAAYRDGDGFGDFASVRFLRAADQVQLGAEIPLDMASFDPDWTTLTIPLVAEAIGENILIEFNFTSDSSPDAFSGLSLDNMRVAVP
;
A
#
# COMPACT_ATOMS: atom_id res chain seq x y z
N THR A 1 -8.09 -80.18 -46.00
CA THR A 1 -8.85 -81.35 -46.48
C THR A 1 -10.29 -81.20 -46.05
N ASN A 2 -11.25 -81.48 -46.92
CA ASN A 2 -12.68 -81.35 -46.61
C ASN A 2 -13.18 -82.39 -45.59
N GLY A 3 -13.93 -81.92 -44.59
CA GLY A 3 -15.12 -82.62 -44.06
C GLY A 3 -15.06 -83.08 -42.61
N GLY A 4 -15.95 -82.51 -41.78
CA GLY A 4 -16.56 -83.20 -40.63
C GLY A 4 -16.21 -82.63 -39.26
N ASP A 5 -17.11 -81.78 -38.75
CA ASP A 5 -17.47 -81.42 -37.37
C ASP A 5 -16.43 -81.39 -36.21
N ASN A 6 -16.62 -80.39 -35.35
CA ASN A 6 -15.78 -79.83 -34.30
C ASN A 6 -15.21 -80.80 -33.22
N SER A 7 -14.13 -80.34 -32.56
CA SER A 7 -13.65 -80.68 -31.20
C SER A 7 -12.32 -81.45 -31.04
N GLY A 8 -11.29 -81.09 -31.79
CA GLY A 8 -9.93 -81.55 -31.48
C GLY A 8 -8.84 -80.75 -32.18
N GLY A 9 -8.31 -79.73 -31.50
CA GLY A 9 -6.90 -79.29 -31.48
C GLY A 9 -6.09 -78.97 -32.75
N ASP A 10 -6.52 -79.35 -33.95
CA ASP A 10 -5.73 -79.19 -35.17
C ASP A 10 -6.42 -78.20 -36.13
N ALA A 11 -5.77 -77.05 -36.36
CA ALA A 11 -6.24 -76.05 -37.31
C ALA A 11 -6.24 -76.61 -38.74
N GLN A 12 -7.40 -76.62 -39.42
CA GLN A 12 -7.48 -76.97 -40.84
C GLN A 12 -7.91 -75.77 -41.68
N MET A 13 -7.16 -75.50 -42.76
CA MET A 13 -7.52 -74.49 -43.77
C MET A 13 -8.84 -74.85 -44.48
N MET A 14 -9.82 -73.95 -44.44
CA MET A 14 -10.94 -73.93 -45.38
C MET A 14 -10.91 -72.62 -46.17
N GLN A 15 -10.71 -72.70 -47.49
CA GLN A 15 -10.81 -71.57 -48.43
C GLN A 15 -10.09 -70.27 -48.00
N GLY A 16 -8.89 -70.38 -47.42
CA GLY A 16 -8.08 -69.22 -47.04
C GLY A 16 -8.44 -68.58 -45.69
N TYR A 17 -9.35 -69.18 -44.91
CA TYR A 17 -9.72 -68.69 -43.57
C TYR A 17 -9.27 -69.66 -42.46
N LEU A 18 -8.62 -69.13 -41.43
CA LEU A 18 -8.30 -69.82 -40.17
C LEU A 18 -9.41 -69.52 -39.14
N ASP A 19 -10.11 -70.55 -38.65
CA ASP A 19 -11.13 -70.39 -37.60
C ASP A 19 -10.55 -70.73 -36.20
N ASN A 20 -10.72 -69.76 -35.28
CA ASN A 20 -10.64 -69.85 -33.81
C ASN A 20 -9.25 -70.04 -33.15
N PHE A 21 -8.48 -68.96 -33.03
CA PHE A 21 -7.36 -68.85 -32.07
C PHE A 21 -7.77 -67.99 -30.87
N HIS A 22 -7.93 -68.60 -29.71
CA HIS A 22 -7.86 -67.92 -28.41
C HIS A 22 -6.62 -68.46 -27.67
N ASP A 23 -5.69 -67.58 -27.35
CA ASP A 23 -4.60 -67.76 -26.38
C ASP A 23 -3.72 -69.03 -26.51
N ARG A 24 -3.05 -69.25 -27.66
CA ARG A 24 -1.61 -69.66 -27.78
C ARG A 24 -1.20 -70.30 -29.13
N SER A 25 0.12 -70.18 -29.37
CA SER A 25 1.01 -70.72 -30.42
C SER A 25 1.14 -69.86 -31.70
N PRO A 26 2.37 -69.54 -32.13
CA PRO A 26 2.62 -68.84 -33.38
C PRO A 26 2.19 -69.69 -34.58
N ILE A 27 1.89 -69.04 -35.70
CA ILE A 27 1.68 -69.72 -36.99
C ILE A 27 3.05 -69.99 -37.58
N GLU A 28 3.47 -71.26 -37.59
CA GLU A 28 4.69 -71.69 -38.26
C GLU A 28 4.36 -72.22 -39.66
N VAL A 29 4.98 -71.62 -40.66
CA VAL A 29 4.88 -72.05 -42.05
C VAL A 29 6.26 -72.52 -42.49
N SER A 30 6.36 -73.74 -42.98
CA SER A 30 7.62 -74.35 -43.42
C SER A 30 7.52 -74.88 -44.84
N GLY A 31 8.65 -74.96 -45.54
CA GLY A 31 8.72 -75.53 -46.88
C GLY A 31 8.44 -74.50 -47.98
N ILE A 32 8.84 -73.25 -47.78
CA ILE A 32 8.82 -72.22 -48.81
C ILE A 32 9.68 -72.70 -50.00
N PRO A 33 9.20 -72.65 -51.26
CA PRO A 33 9.99 -73.10 -52.40
C PRO A 33 11.31 -72.33 -52.52
N ALA A 34 12.39 -73.02 -52.89
CA ALA A 34 13.71 -72.40 -53.10
C ALA A 34 13.67 -71.24 -54.12
N SER A 35 12.73 -71.27 -55.07
CA SER A 35 12.53 -70.19 -56.05
C SER A 35 11.96 -68.90 -55.46
N PHE A 36 11.37 -68.94 -54.26
CA PHE A 36 10.91 -67.76 -53.52
C PHE A 36 12.00 -67.28 -52.56
N GLN A 37 12.81 -68.20 -52.02
CA GLN A 37 13.92 -67.85 -51.13
C GLN A 37 15.03 -67.08 -51.87
N ALA A 38 15.27 -67.41 -53.14
CA ALA A 38 16.35 -66.83 -53.94
C ALA A 38 16.11 -65.37 -54.39
N SER A 39 14.85 -64.94 -54.49
CA SER A 39 14.45 -63.61 -54.97
C SER A 39 13.70 -62.78 -53.92
N GLY A 40 13.69 -63.26 -52.68
CA GLY A 40 12.80 -62.79 -51.64
C GLY A 40 11.33 -63.15 -51.90
N TYR A 41 10.50 -62.98 -50.88
CA TYR A 41 9.06 -63.07 -50.99
C TYR A 41 8.36 -62.09 -50.06
N GLU A 42 7.13 -61.77 -50.44
CA GLU A 42 6.20 -60.96 -49.67
C GLU A 42 5.20 -61.86 -48.96
N LEU A 43 4.95 -61.57 -47.68
CA LEU A 43 3.91 -62.18 -46.86
C LEU A 43 2.84 -61.15 -46.53
N ARG A 44 1.60 -61.43 -46.93
CA ARG A 44 0.41 -60.66 -46.54
C ARG A 44 -0.33 -61.38 -45.43
N VAL A 45 -0.57 -60.71 -44.31
CA VAL A 45 -1.36 -61.22 -43.19
C VAL A 45 -2.69 -60.49 -43.17
N TYR A 46 -3.77 -61.18 -43.50
CA TYR A 46 -5.13 -60.64 -43.51
C TYR A 46 -5.72 -60.66 -42.11
N HIS A 47 -6.40 -59.60 -41.71
CA HIS A 47 -7.00 -59.47 -40.38
C HIS A 47 -8.27 -58.61 -40.41
N ASN A 48 -9.03 -58.63 -39.32
CA ASN A 48 -10.24 -57.80 -39.13
C ASN A 48 -10.35 -57.47 -37.64
N THR A 49 -10.77 -56.25 -37.28
CA THR A 49 -11.04 -55.89 -35.89
C THR A 49 -12.54 -55.89 -35.60
N ASP A 50 -12.95 -56.55 -34.51
CA ASP A 50 -14.34 -56.55 -34.04
C ASP A 50 -14.68 -55.30 -33.20
N SER A 51 -13.68 -54.47 -32.89
CA SER A 51 -13.76 -53.22 -32.13
C SER A 51 -12.54 -52.36 -32.45
N GLY A 52 -12.71 -51.03 -32.58
CA GLY A 52 -11.62 -50.12 -32.94
C GLY A 52 -10.40 -50.24 -32.02
N GLY A 53 -9.20 -50.16 -32.61
CA GLY A 53 -7.92 -50.26 -31.92
C GLY A 53 -6.77 -50.69 -32.82
N THR A 54 -5.54 -50.64 -32.27
CA THR A 54 -4.29 -51.07 -32.94
C THR A 54 -4.04 -52.56 -32.72
N MET A 55 -3.78 -53.31 -33.80
CA MET A 55 -3.33 -54.71 -33.76
C MET A 55 -1.91 -54.84 -34.29
N GLY A 56 -1.07 -55.68 -33.66
CA GLY A 56 0.30 -55.93 -34.13
C GLY A 56 0.54 -57.37 -34.53
N PHE A 57 1.40 -57.58 -35.53
CA PHE A 57 1.94 -58.88 -35.91
C PHE A 57 3.47 -58.84 -35.96
N THR A 58 4.09 -59.91 -35.45
CA THR A 58 5.51 -60.19 -35.60
C THR A 58 5.73 -61.34 -36.56
N VAL A 59 6.67 -61.20 -37.48
CA VAL A 59 7.10 -62.25 -38.41
C VAL A 59 8.60 -62.48 -38.24
N ASP A 60 8.98 -63.76 -38.16
CA ASP A 60 10.38 -64.19 -38.08
C ASP A 60 10.60 -65.35 -39.05
N ASP A 61 11.44 -65.13 -40.06
CA ASP A 61 11.81 -66.12 -41.07
C ASP A 61 13.20 -66.77 -40.83
N GLY A 62 13.81 -66.45 -39.68
CA GLY A 62 15.18 -66.82 -39.34
C GLY A 62 16.22 -65.72 -39.60
N GLY A 63 15.85 -64.60 -40.23
CA GLY A 63 16.69 -63.42 -40.44
C GLY A 63 16.60 -62.35 -39.34
N GLY A 64 15.61 -62.44 -38.45
CA GLY A 64 15.32 -61.43 -37.43
C GLY A 64 13.81 -61.28 -37.21
N LEU A 65 13.42 -60.67 -36.09
CA LEU A 65 12.01 -60.49 -35.74
C LEU A 65 11.51 -59.13 -36.28
N VAL A 66 10.62 -59.15 -37.28
CA VAL A 66 10.02 -57.94 -37.85
C VAL A 66 8.64 -57.73 -37.24
N THR A 67 8.36 -56.54 -36.70
CA THR A 67 7.06 -56.19 -36.09
C THR A 67 6.36 -55.11 -36.90
N HIS A 68 5.09 -55.33 -37.26
CA HIS A 68 4.25 -54.30 -37.87
C HIS A 68 2.90 -54.19 -37.14
N TYR A 69 2.42 -52.95 -37.03
CA TYR A 69 1.11 -52.63 -36.46
C TYR A 69 0.13 -52.22 -37.56
N SER A 70 -1.16 -52.44 -37.31
CA SER A 70 -2.24 -51.99 -38.17
C SER A 70 -3.36 -51.40 -37.32
N HIS A 71 -3.80 -50.21 -37.70
CA HIS A 71 -4.83 -49.45 -37.00
C HIS A 71 -6.14 -49.46 -37.80
N GLN A 72 -7.26 -49.69 -37.11
CA GLN A 72 -8.59 -49.56 -37.69
C GLN A 72 -9.41 -48.52 -36.91
N ALA A 73 -9.83 -47.45 -37.59
CA ALA A 73 -10.78 -46.48 -37.05
C ALA A 73 -12.11 -47.19 -36.71
N GLY A 74 -12.54 -47.09 -35.45
CA GLY A 74 -13.64 -47.89 -34.91
C GLY A 74 -14.97 -47.72 -35.65
N GLY A 75 -15.61 -48.85 -35.97
CA GLY A 75 -16.98 -48.88 -36.49
C GLY A 75 -17.59 -50.27 -36.33
N SER A 76 -18.60 -50.40 -35.46
CA SER A 76 -19.32 -51.66 -35.25
C SER A 76 -20.07 -52.09 -36.52
N GLY A 77 -19.73 -53.25 -37.10
CA GLY A 77 -20.70 -54.02 -37.90
C GLY A 77 -20.33 -54.48 -39.32
N SER A 78 -19.08 -54.55 -39.74
CA SER A 78 -18.73 -55.16 -41.04
C SER A 78 -18.54 -56.67 -40.95
N ASN A 79 -19.65 -57.41 -40.91
CA ASN A 79 -19.65 -58.82 -41.30
C ASN A 79 -19.66 -58.92 -42.84
N TYR A 80 -18.67 -59.64 -43.39
CA TYR A 80 -18.60 -60.34 -44.70
C TYR A 80 -17.53 -59.88 -45.72
N PRO A 81 -16.91 -60.84 -46.43
CA PRO A 81 -15.93 -60.61 -47.49
C PRO A 81 -16.63 -60.38 -48.83
N LEU A 82 -16.13 -59.44 -49.65
CA LEU A 82 -16.41 -59.39 -51.08
C LEU A 82 -15.14 -59.02 -51.85
N ALA A 83 -14.74 -59.95 -52.73
CA ALA A 83 -13.79 -59.73 -53.80
C ALA A 83 -14.29 -58.62 -54.74
N GLY A 84 -13.39 -57.71 -55.12
CA GLY A 84 -13.70 -56.64 -56.05
C GLY A 84 -12.47 -55.82 -56.41
N VAL A 85 -11.76 -56.30 -57.42
CA VAL A 85 -10.67 -55.67 -58.20
C VAL A 85 -9.41 -55.33 -57.40
N ASP A 86 -8.42 -56.21 -57.56
CA ASP A 86 -7.01 -55.86 -57.73
C ASP A 86 -6.85 -55.14 -59.09
N PRO A 87 -6.51 -53.83 -59.12
CA PRO A 87 -6.23 -53.12 -60.35
C PRO A 87 -4.83 -52.50 -60.26
N PHE A 88 -3.84 -53.15 -60.85
CA PHE A 88 -2.57 -52.52 -61.21
C PHE A 88 -2.75 -51.05 -61.63
N GLY A 89 -2.12 -50.13 -60.91
CA GLY A 89 -1.94 -48.75 -61.34
C GLY A 89 -1.99 -47.69 -60.23
N GLY A 90 -0.96 -47.66 -59.38
CA GLY A 90 -0.67 -46.53 -58.49
C GLY A 90 0.66 -46.79 -57.77
N ALA A 91 1.72 -46.09 -58.19
CA ALA A 91 3.08 -45.98 -57.65
C ALA A 91 3.82 -47.28 -57.19
N VAL A 92 5.08 -47.41 -57.58
CA VAL A 92 6.00 -48.42 -57.03
C VAL A 92 6.50 -47.88 -55.70
N GLY A 93 6.03 -48.46 -54.59
CA GLY A 93 6.35 -48.02 -53.24
C GLY A 93 5.12 -48.06 -52.33
N TYR A 94 5.15 -49.01 -51.38
CA TYR A 94 4.43 -48.95 -50.10
C TYR A 94 2.87 -48.81 -50.05
N ILE A 95 2.17 -49.84 -49.54
CA ILE A 95 0.83 -49.68 -48.93
C ILE A 95 0.66 -50.67 -47.76
N GLY A 96 0.67 -50.16 -46.53
CA GLY A 96 0.19 -50.88 -45.34
C GLY A 96 0.76 -50.38 -44.01
N SER A 97 0.04 -49.45 -43.37
CA SER A 97 0.19 -48.90 -41.99
C SER A 97 1.55 -49.08 -41.31
N GLN A 98 2.39 -48.05 -41.36
CA GLN A 98 3.18 -47.66 -40.19
C GLN A 98 2.38 -46.65 -39.38
N ASP A 99 2.53 -46.71 -38.07
CA ASP A 99 2.16 -45.64 -37.14
C ASP A 99 3.38 -45.45 -36.24
N THR A 100 4.13 -44.38 -36.48
CA THR A 100 4.93 -43.67 -35.47
C THR A 100 4.26 -42.35 -35.08
N ASN A 101 3.10 -41.98 -35.66
CA ASN A 101 2.34 -40.76 -35.34
C ASN A 101 0.78 -40.97 -35.42
N PRO A 102 0.04 -40.77 -34.32
CA PRO A 102 -1.38 -41.14 -34.20
C PRO A 102 -2.41 -40.28 -34.96
N ALA A 103 -2.00 -39.33 -35.82
CA ALA A 103 -2.90 -38.31 -36.38
C ALA A 103 -3.47 -38.57 -37.79
N THR A 104 -2.93 -39.48 -38.60
CA THR A 104 -3.36 -39.64 -40.01
C THR A 104 -3.33 -41.10 -40.49
N THR A 105 -4.48 -41.80 -40.59
CA THR A 105 -4.50 -43.17 -41.16
C THR A 105 -5.68 -43.47 -42.10
N THR A 106 -5.37 -44.15 -43.20
CA THR A 106 -6.28 -44.81 -44.14
C THR A 106 -6.48 -46.29 -43.73
N PRO A 107 -7.71 -46.83 -43.62
CA PRO A 107 -7.94 -48.21 -43.17
C PRO A 107 -7.42 -49.29 -44.15
N SER A 108 -6.77 -50.35 -43.65
CA SER A 108 -6.40 -51.56 -44.42
C SER A 108 -6.93 -52.85 -43.76
N ASN A 109 -7.14 -53.91 -44.54
CA ASN A 109 -7.60 -55.24 -44.10
C ASN A 109 -6.49 -56.32 -44.14
N TYR A 110 -5.24 -55.91 -44.35
CA TYR A 110 -4.06 -56.77 -44.24
C TYR A 110 -2.79 -55.97 -43.91
N THR A 111 -1.78 -56.66 -43.39
CA THR A 111 -0.42 -56.17 -43.14
C THR A 111 0.55 -56.89 -44.07
N ILE A 112 1.52 -56.17 -44.66
CA ILE A 112 2.51 -56.73 -45.59
C ILE A 112 3.87 -56.83 -44.87
N PHE A 113 4.58 -57.95 -45.08
CA PHE A 113 5.98 -58.15 -44.73
C PHE A 113 6.75 -58.43 -46.02
N ARG A 114 7.78 -57.65 -46.33
CA ARG A 114 8.60 -57.77 -47.54
C ARG A 114 10.00 -58.24 -47.17
N GLY A 115 10.80 -58.61 -48.18
CA GLY A 115 12.21 -58.97 -47.99
C GLY A 115 12.44 -60.30 -47.26
N LEU A 116 11.41 -61.14 -47.10
CA LEU A 116 11.55 -62.43 -46.43
C LEU A 116 12.29 -63.40 -47.36
N THR A 117 13.23 -64.17 -46.83
CA THR A 117 14.07 -65.12 -47.58
C THR A 117 14.11 -66.50 -46.95
N GLY A 118 13.59 -66.65 -45.73
CA GLY A 118 13.61 -67.87 -44.96
C GLY A 118 12.86 -69.04 -45.60
N SER A 119 13.38 -70.25 -45.40
CA SER A 119 12.70 -71.49 -45.82
C SER A 119 11.44 -71.85 -45.00
N SER A 120 11.24 -71.09 -43.93
CA SER A 120 10.09 -71.11 -43.03
C SER A 120 9.92 -69.72 -42.40
N PHE A 121 8.72 -69.39 -41.95
CA PHE A 121 8.48 -68.20 -41.13
C PHE A 121 7.47 -68.46 -40.02
N THR A 122 7.50 -67.60 -39.01
CA THR A 122 6.70 -67.68 -37.79
C THR A 122 5.92 -66.39 -37.61
N ILE A 123 4.58 -66.44 -37.60
CA ILE A 123 3.71 -65.28 -37.33
C ILE A 123 3.25 -65.31 -35.87
N ARG A 124 3.37 -64.19 -35.16
CA ARG A 124 2.92 -63.98 -33.79
C ARG A 124 2.05 -62.72 -33.71
N GLY A 125 0.97 -62.77 -32.93
CA GLY A 125 0.22 -61.56 -32.58
C GLY A 125 0.91 -60.79 -31.45
N VAL A 126 0.97 -59.47 -31.55
CA VAL A 126 1.53 -58.56 -30.54
C VAL A 126 0.41 -57.73 -29.91
N ARG A 127 0.51 -57.48 -28.60
CA ARG A 127 -0.49 -56.74 -27.81
C ARG A 127 -0.18 -55.24 -27.85
N GLY A 128 -1.14 -54.40 -28.25
CA GLY A 128 -1.05 -52.94 -28.12
C GLY A 128 -1.34 -52.43 -26.70
N THR A 129 -1.02 -51.17 -26.43
CA THR A 129 -1.11 -50.47 -25.12
C THR A 129 -2.54 -50.29 -24.59
N ALA A 130 -3.58 -50.47 -25.41
CA ALA A 130 -4.98 -50.20 -25.06
C ALA A 130 -5.83 -51.43 -24.64
N GLY A 131 -5.24 -52.44 -24.00
CA GLY A 131 -6.00 -53.48 -23.28
C GLY A 131 -6.88 -54.45 -24.09
N ASP A 132 -6.92 -54.38 -25.44
CA ASP A 132 -7.60 -55.39 -26.26
C ASP A 132 -6.73 -56.65 -26.43
N THR A 133 -7.38 -57.82 -26.38
CA THR A 133 -6.76 -59.15 -26.32
C THR A 133 -6.89 -59.93 -27.64
N ARG A 134 -7.20 -59.29 -28.76
CA ARG A 134 -7.71 -59.98 -29.96
C ARG A 134 -6.98 -59.66 -31.28
N ALA A 135 -5.65 -59.77 -31.32
CA ALA A 135 -4.91 -59.80 -32.60
C ALA A 135 -5.09 -61.16 -33.31
N ARG A 136 -5.96 -61.22 -34.33
CA ARG A 136 -6.32 -62.46 -35.05
C ARG A 136 -6.01 -62.36 -36.55
N PRO A 137 -5.09 -63.17 -37.09
CA PRO A 137 -4.95 -63.29 -38.54
C PRO A 137 -6.11 -64.14 -39.07
N ASN A 138 -6.88 -63.60 -40.00
CA ASN A 138 -7.95 -64.29 -40.72
C ASN A 138 -7.39 -65.20 -41.82
N GLY A 139 -6.21 -64.88 -42.36
CA GLY A 139 -5.51 -65.67 -43.37
C GLY A 139 -4.15 -65.05 -43.69
N PHE A 140 -3.35 -65.74 -44.50
CA PHE A 140 -2.12 -65.17 -45.04
C PHE A 140 -1.87 -65.62 -46.48
N GLN A 141 -1.14 -64.83 -47.25
CA GLN A 141 -0.74 -65.12 -48.62
C GLN A 141 0.76 -64.90 -48.77
N ILE A 142 1.43 -65.83 -49.46
CA ILE A 142 2.85 -65.73 -49.80
C ILE A 142 2.95 -65.46 -51.30
N MET A 143 3.63 -64.38 -51.64
CA MET A 143 3.82 -63.92 -53.01
C MET A 143 5.31 -63.92 -53.31
N ALA A 144 5.74 -64.55 -54.40
CA ALA A 144 7.12 -64.36 -54.85
C ALA A 144 7.26 -62.89 -55.26
N SER A 145 8.23 -62.17 -54.67
CA SER A 145 8.84 -61.07 -55.41
C SER A 145 9.64 -61.78 -56.49
N GLY A 146 9.12 -61.82 -57.72
CA GLY A 146 9.87 -62.39 -58.83
C GLY A 146 11.19 -61.63 -59.01
N PRO A 147 12.18 -62.20 -59.75
CA PRO A 147 13.24 -61.35 -60.28
C PRO A 147 12.55 -60.24 -61.08
N SER A 148 12.85 -58.98 -60.77
CA SER A 148 12.63 -57.90 -61.71
C SER A 148 13.23 -58.34 -63.04
N ALA A 149 12.52 -58.11 -64.14
CA ALA A 149 13.21 -58.12 -65.41
C ALA A 149 14.31 -57.04 -65.32
N ASP A 150 15.48 -57.35 -65.84
CA ASP A 150 16.66 -56.50 -65.96
C ASP A 150 17.16 -56.78 -67.38
N GLN A 151 16.69 -55.96 -68.31
CA GLN A 151 16.66 -56.24 -69.75
C GLN A 151 18.04 -56.04 -70.39
N ASP A 152 18.87 -55.16 -69.85
CA ASP A 152 20.25 -54.90 -70.29
C ASP A 152 21.32 -55.47 -69.33
N GLN A 153 20.93 -56.02 -68.17
CA GLN A 153 21.78 -56.73 -67.21
C GLN A 153 22.81 -55.85 -66.51
N ASP A 154 22.46 -54.61 -66.22
CA ASP A 154 23.32 -53.64 -65.55
C ASP A 154 23.19 -53.66 -64.02
N GLY A 155 22.19 -54.39 -63.49
CA GLY A 155 21.92 -54.54 -62.06
C GLY A 155 20.76 -53.69 -61.55
N LEU A 156 20.20 -52.80 -62.37
CA LEU A 156 18.96 -52.08 -62.12
C LEU A 156 17.77 -52.92 -62.58
N ALA A 157 16.62 -52.70 -61.95
CA ALA A 157 15.40 -53.43 -62.27
C ALA A 157 14.57 -52.65 -63.30
N ASP A 158 14.10 -53.30 -64.39
CA ASP A 158 13.27 -52.67 -65.43
C ASP A 158 12.08 -51.90 -64.84
N SER A 159 11.47 -52.46 -63.79
CA SER A 159 10.32 -51.88 -63.11
C SER A 159 10.67 -50.63 -62.29
N TRP A 160 11.89 -50.55 -61.75
CA TRP A 160 12.40 -49.40 -61.03
C TRP A 160 12.87 -48.33 -62.01
N GLU A 161 13.66 -48.70 -63.02
CA GLU A 161 14.09 -47.81 -64.11
C GLU A 161 12.90 -47.16 -64.80
N THR A 162 11.87 -47.94 -65.16
CA THR A 162 10.63 -47.39 -65.73
C THR A 162 9.89 -46.45 -64.77
N ALA A 163 9.89 -46.77 -63.47
CA ALA A 163 9.17 -45.98 -62.46
C ALA A 163 9.84 -44.61 -62.24
N ASN A 164 11.17 -44.57 -62.25
CA ASN A 164 11.96 -43.35 -62.12
C ASN A 164 12.28 -42.72 -63.48
N GLY A 165 11.75 -43.32 -64.56
CA GLY A 165 11.76 -42.83 -65.94
C GLY A 165 13.11 -42.94 -66.66
N LEU A 166 14.01 -43.79 -66.19
CA LEU A 166 15.19 -44.27 -66.92
C LEU A 166 14.74 -45.20 -68.08
N ASP A 167 15.64 -45.51 -69.01
CA ASP A 167 15.38 -46.46 -70.11
C ASP A 167 15.87 -47.87 -69.75
N PRO A 168 14.98 -48.87 -69.50
CA PRO A 168 15.33 -50.26 -69.14
C PRO A 168 16.10 -51.06 -70.19
N ALA A 169 16.64 -50.41 -71.21
CA ALA A 169 17.31 -51.02 -72.34
C ALA A 169 18.71 -50.43 -72.57
N ASP A 170 19.13 -49.50 -71.71
CA ASP A 170 20.34 -48.71 -71.82
C ASP A 170 21.13 -48.77 -70.51
N ASP A 171 22.11 -49.68 -70.49
CA ASP A 171 23.07 -49.93 -69.39
C ASP A 171 24.07 -48.77 -69.13
N GLY A 172 23.70 -47.54 -69.50
CA GLY A 172 24.58 -46.36 -69.50
C GLY A 172 25.43 -46.21 -70.76
N THR A 173 25.28 -47.09 -71.77
CA THR A 173 26.14 -47.05 -72.98
C THR A 173 25.70 -46.06 -74.03
N VAL A 174 24.43 -45.66 -74.05
CA VAL A 174 23.87 -44.63 -74.95
C VAL A 174 23.72 -43.31 -74.21
N ASP A 175 23.11 -43.33 -73.03
CA ASP A 175 23.00 -42.20 -72.11
C ASP A 175 23.44 -42.65 -70.72
N ILE A 176 24.43 -41.96 -70.14
CA ILE A 176 25.03 -42.41 -68.88
C ILE A 176 23.99 -42.38 -67.73
N ASP A 177 23.04 -41.45 -67.82
CA ASP A 177 21.97 -41.23 -66.85
C ASP A 177 21.00 -42.41 -66.72
N ASN A 178 20.99 -43.35 -67.67
CA ASN A 178 20.14 -44.55 -67.59
C ASN A 178 20.81 -45.75 -66.90
N GLY A 179 22.16 -45.77 -66.84
CA GLY A 179 22.89 -46.91 -66.27
C GLY A 179 23.17 -46.77 -64.77
N PRO A 180 23.76 -47.78 -64.12
CA PRO A 180 24.00 -47.80 -62.68
C PRO A 180 24.98 -46.75 -62.17
N GLU A 181 25.85 -46.20 -63.03
CA GLU A 181 26.78 -45.10 -62.71
C GLU A 181 26.23 -43.72 -63.10
N GLY A 182 24.98 -43.62 -63.57
CA GLY A 182 24.31 -42.36 -63.88
C GLY A 182 23.91 -41.59 -62.61
N ASP A 183 23.86 -40.26 -62.72
CA ASP A 183 23.48 -39.31 -61.66
C ASP A 183 22.63 -38.20 -62.32
N PRO A 184 21.34 -38.46 -62.58
CA PRO A 184 20.52 -37.60 -63.45
C PRO A 184 20.13 -36.25 -62.84
N ASP A 185 20.06 -36.12 -61.51
CA ASP A 185 19.78 -34.88 -60.77
C ASP A 185 21.04 -34.16 -60.26
N ASN A 186 22.21 -34.81 -60.27
CA ASN A 186 23.53 -34.26 -59.93
C ASN A 186 23.68 -33.95 -58.43
N ASP A 187 23.09 -34.78 -57.58
CA ASP A 187 23.17 -34.71 -56.12
C ASP A 187 24.44 -35.41 -55.58
N GLY A 188 25.08 -36.26 -56.40
CA GLY A 188 26.27 -37.03 -56.06
C GLY A 188 26.01 -38.51 -55.76
N SER A 189 24.76 -38.96 -55.78
CA SER A 189 24.32 -40.35 -55.71
C SER A 189 24.26 -40.98 -57.10
N SER A 190 24.70 -42.22 -57.24
CA SER A 190 24.49 -42.97 -58.46
C SER A 190 23.14 -43.71 -58.45
N ASN A 191 22.55 -43.93 -59.63
CA ASN A 191 21.32 -44.73 -59.80
C ASN A 191 21.35 -46.07 -59.03
N LEU A 192 22.52 -46.72 -58.92
CA LEU A 192 22.68 -47.95 -58.15
C LEU A 192 22.60 -47.72 -56.63
N GLU A 193 23.24 -46.67 -56.12
CA GLU A 193 23.17 -46.29 -54.70
C GLU A 193 21.74 -45.92 -54.32
N GLU A 194 21.05 -45.20 -55.18
CA GLU A 194 19.66 -44.79 -55.00
C GLU A 194 18.69 -45.96 -55.10
N TYR A 195 18.97 -46.91 -55.99
CA TYR A 195 18.23 -48.17 -56.05
C TYR A 195 18.40 -49.00 -54.77
N GLU A 196 19.59 -49.01 -54.17
CA GLU A 196 19.88 -49.74 -52.92
C GLU A 196 19.29 -49.04 -51.68
N ARG A 197 19.25 -47.71 -51.67
CA ARG A 197 18.75 -46.88 -50.56
C ARG A 197 17.26 -46.55 -50.65
N GLY A 198 16.68 -46.62 -51.85
CA GLY A 198 15.27 -46.36 -52.09
C GLY A 198 14.92 -44.90 -52.36
N THR A 199 15.91 -44.06 -52.66
CA THR A 199 15.77 -42.65 -53.07
C THR A 199 15.39 -42.53 -54.56
N ASP A 200 15.05 -41.32 -55.02
CA ASP A 200 14.61 -41.06 -56.41
C ASP A 200 15.74 -40.43 -57.25
N PRO A 201 16.25 -41.11 -58.31
CA PRO A 201 17.35 -40.66 -59.20
C PRO A 201 17.09 -39.41 -60.03
N ARG A 202 16.04 -38.67 -59.71
CA ARG A 202 15.65 -37.42 -60.36
C ARG A 202 15.20 -36.36 -59.38
N ASN A 203 15.37 -36.61 -58.10
CA ASN A 203 15.06 -35.71 -57.03
C ASN A 203 16.28 -35.66 -56.13
N ASP A 204 16.99 -34.54 -56.16
CA ASP A 204 18.23 -34.36 -55.42
C ASP A 204 18.06 -34.40 -53.89
N ASP A 205 16.83 -34.30 -53.39
CA ASP A 205 16.45 -34.23 -51.98
C ASP A 205 15.15 -35.04 -51.77
N SER A 206 15.27 -36.32 -51.41
CA SER A 206 14.19 -37.31 -51.44
C SER A 206 13.15 -37.14 -50.32
N ASP A 207 13.53 -36.63 -49.15
CA ASP A 207 12.61 -36.38 -48.03
C ASP A 207 12.23 -34.90 -47.85
N GLY A 208 12.94 -33.98 -48.52
CA GLY A 208 12.59 -32.57 -48.64
C GLY A 208 13.06 -31.71 -47.48
N ASP A 209 14.12 -32.10 -46.79
CA ASP A 209 14.67 -31.42 -45.61
C ASP A 209 15.72 -30.34 -45.97
N GLY A 210 16.21 -30.35 -47.21
CA GLY A 210 17.18 -29.41 -47.75
C GLY A 210 18.61 -29.93 -47.85
N LEU A 211 18.90 -31.16 -47.42
CA LEU A 211 20.09 -31.91 -47.77
C LEU A 211 19.89 -32.64 -49.10
N ALA A 212 21.00 -33.07 -49.70
CA ALA A 212 20.96 -33.81 -50.95
C ALA A 212 21.22 -35.28 -50.66
N ASP A 213 20.52 -36.23 -51.30
CA ASP A 213 20.64 -37.67 -50.97
C ASP A 213 22.11 -38.15 -51.00
N GLY A 214 22.93 -37.57 -51.88
CA GLY A 214 24.35 -37.84 -52.05
C GLY A 214 25.26 -37.40 -50.89
N VAL A 215 24.84 -36.46 -50.05
CA VAL A 215 25.57 -36.09 -48.82
C VAL A 215 25.14 -36.90 -47.61
N GLU A 216 24.06 -37.68 -47.72
CA GLU A 216 23.44 -38.41 -46.62
C GLU A 216 23.83 -39.89 -46.66
N SER A 217 24.85 -40.24 -45.86
CA SER A 217 25.46 -41.55 -45.96
C SER A 217 24.72 -42.67 -45.24
N ALA A 218 23.70 -42.35 -44.42
CA ALA A 218 22.99 -43.28 -43.53
C ALA A 218 23.93 -44.04 -42.59
N THR A 219 24.96 -43.35 -42.08
CA THR A 219 25.96 -43.93 -41.16
C THR A 219 25.68 -43.62 -39.69
N GLY A 220 24.82 -42.63 -39.41
CA GLY A 220 24.57 -42.10 -38.07
C GLY A 220 25.78 -41.39 -37.47
N VAL A 221 26.69 -40.88 -38.31
CA VAL A 221 27.92 -40.22 -37.87
C VAL A 221 28.18 -38.98 -38.74
N PHE A 222 28.09 -37.81 -38.14
CA PHE A 222 28.41 -36.56 -38.83
C PHE A 222 29.91 -36.42 -39.11
N VAL A 223 30.26 -36.35 -40.40
CA VAL A 223 31.65 -36.12 -40.85
C VAL A 223 31.84 -34.69 -41.34
N GLY A 224 30.81 -34.11 -41.96
CA GLY A 224 30.71 -32.71 -42.36
C GLY A 224 29.60 -32.48 -43.39
N THR A 225 29.51 -31.29 -43.97
CA THR A 225 28.43 -30.93 -44.92
C THR A 225 28.42 -31.72 -46.23
N ASP A 226 29.49 -32.45 -46.54
CA ASP A 226 29.59 -33.30 -47.73
C ASP A 226 29.37 -34.80 -47.39
N ASP A 227 29.14 -35.13 -46.11
CA ASP A 227 28.85 -36.47 -45.55
C ASP A 227 28.25 -36.28 -44.14
N THR A 228 26.94 -36.06 -44.08
CA THR A 228 26.20 -35.69 -42.86
C THR A 228 25.89 -36.90 -41.97
N GLY A 229 25.96 -38.11 -42.52
CA GLY A 229 25.62 -39.33 -41.78
C GLY A 229 24.12 -39.60 -41.62
N THR A 230 23.26 -38.65 -41.98
CA THR A 230 21.80 -38.68 -41.89
C THR A 230 21.17 -39.67 -42.86
N GLU A 231 19.89 -39.97 -42.67
CA GLU A 231 19.13 -40.91 -43.50
C GLU A 231 18.37 -40.16 -44.62
N PRO A 232 18.65 -40.40 -45.92
CA PRO A 232 18.09 -39.62 -47.05
C PRO A 232 16.59 -39.82 -47.32
N LEU A 233 15.87 -40.46 -46.41
CA LEU A 233 14.43 -40.72 -46.50
C LEU A 233 13.72 -40.32 -45.21
N ASP A 234 14.42 -39.70 -44.28
CA ASP A 234 13.96 -39.30 -42.95
C ASP A 234 14.60 -37.97 -42.55
N GLY A 235 13.96 -36.86 -42.94
CA GLY A 235 14.51 -35.51 -42.75
C GLY A 235 14.52 -34.97 -41.32
N ASP A 236 14.66 -35.85 -40.32
CA ASP A 236 14.84 -35.62 -38.88
C ASP A 236 15.41 -36.93 -38.29
N SER A 237 16.71 -37.15 -38.54
CA SER A 237 17.40 -38.43 -38.35
C SER A 237 17.50 -38.86 -36.89
N ASP A 238 17.60 -37.91 -35.95
CA ASP A 238 17.66 -38.18 -34.52
C ASP A 238 16.32 -38.04 -33.78
N GLY A 239 15.32 -37.42 -34.43
CA GLY A 239 13.95 -37.32 -33.96
C GLY A 239 13.74 -36.27 -32.87
N ASP A 240 14.59 -35.25 -32.78
CA ASP A 240 14.49 -34.15 -31.81
C ASP A 240 13.48 -33.06 -32.23
N GLY A 241 13.13 -33.03 -33.52
CA GLY A 241 12.17 -32.10 -34.12
C GLY A 241 12.78 -30.95 -34.93
N LEU A 242 14.10 -30.86 -35.04
CA LEU A 242 14.81 -30.06 -36.03
C LEU A 242 15.07 -30.89 -37.29
N PRO A 243 14.82 -30.36 -38.50
CA PRO A 243 15.19 -31.06 -39.73
C PRO A 243 16.70 -31.07 -39.94
N ASP A 244 17.28 -32.19 -40.40
CA ASP A 244 18.72 -32.36 -40.54
C ASP A 244 19.36 -31.24 -41.42
N GLY A 245 18.69 -30.87 -42.51
CA GLY A 245 19.10 -29.74 -43.36
C GLY A 245 19.09 -28.37 -42.67
N GLU A 246 18.20 -28.15 -41.70
CA GLU A 246 18.18 -26.93 -40.87
C GLU A 246 19.37 -26.91 -39.92
N GLU A 247 19.66 -28.01 -39.24
CA GLU A 247 20.76 -28.14 -38.28
C GLU A 247 22.14 -27.94 -38.90
N VAL A 248 22.37 -28.54 -40.07
CA VAL A 248 23.64 -28.42 -40.79
C VAL A 248 23.86 -27.00 -41.34
N SER A 249 22.79 -26.25 -41.60
CA SER A 249 22.83 -24.95 -42.27
C SER A 249 22.46 -23.74 -41.38
N ALA A 250 22.09 -23.96 -40.12
CA ALA A 250 21.67 -22.93 -39.19
C ALA A 250 22.79 -21.94 -38.82
N ASP A 251 22.43 -20.65 -38.76
CA ASP A 251 23.25 -19.52 -38.31
C ASP A 251 22.46 -18.84 -37.18
N PRO A 252 22.94 -18.84 -35.93
CA PRO A 252 24.35 -18.93 -35.53
C PRO A 252 24.89 -20.30 -35.09
N PHE A 253 24.04 -21.31 -34.88
CA PHE A 253 24.43 -22.60 -34.30
C PHE A 253 24.20 -23.72 -35.30
N ALA A 254 25.25 -24.48 -35.62
CA ALA A 254 25.15 -25.69 -36.43
C ALA A 254 25.37 -26.89 -35.51
N THR A 255 24.32 -27.69 -35.35
CA THR A 255 24.24 -28.87 -34.46
C THR A 255 24.60 -30.15 -35.22
N ASP A 256 24.77 -31.27 -34.50
CA ASP A 256 24.98 -32.58 -35.13
C ASP A 256 23.61 -33.25 -35.37
N PRO A 257 23.14 -33.39 -36.64
CA PRO A 257 21.80 -33.89 -36.96
C PRO A 257 21.58 -35.39 -36.65
N ASN A 258 22.54 -36.03 -35.98
CA ASN A 258 22.45 -37.41 -35.53
C ASN A 258 22.42 -37.52 -33.99
N GLU A 259 22.41 -36.40 -33.26
CA GLU A 259 22.46 -36.33 -31.81
C GLU A 259 21.50 -35.23 -31.28
N ALA A 260 20.35 -35.66 -30.75
CA ALA A 260 19.29 -34.79 -30.23
C ALA A 260 19.66 -33.83 -29.07
N ASP A 261 20.93 -33.81 -28.65
CA ASP A 261 21.55 -33.02 -27.58
C ASP A 261 23.05 -32.94 -27.93
N THR A 262 23.42 -31.96 -28.75
CA THR A 262 24.74 -31.87 -29.38
C THR A 262 25.86 -31.67 -28.37
N ASP A 263 25.63 -30.91 -27.29
CA ASP A 263 26.63 -30.60 -26.27
C ASP A 263 26.61 -31.54 -25.04
N GLY A 264 25.54 -32.34 -24.90
CA GLY A 264 25.36 -33.39 -23.92
C GLY A 264 24.99 -32.87 -22.53
N ASP A 265 24.25 -31.76 -22.43
CA ASP A 265 23.86 -31.16 -21.16
C ASP A 265 22.45 -31.54 -20.65
N GLN A 266 21.70 -32.32 -21.43
CA GLN A 266 20.33 -32.80 -21.21
C GLN A 266 19.21 -31.82 -21.58
N LEU A 267 19.52 -30.68 -22.17
CA LEU A 267 18.58 -29.91 -23.00
C LEU A 267 18.80 -30.33 -24.47
N GLY A 268 17.72 -30.50 -25.23
CA GLY A 268 17.85 -30.91 -26.63
C GLY A 268 17.90 -29.70 -27.54
N ASP A 269 18.60 -29.82 -28.66
CA ASP A 269 18.93 -28.70 -29.56
C ASP A 269 17.66 -27.94 -30.01
N ALA A 270 16.60 -28.67 -30.38
CA ALA A 270 15.30 -28.09 -30.72
C ALA A 270 14.71 -27.19 -29.63
N LEU A 271 14.85 -27.61 -28.36
CA LEU A 271 14.30 -26.90 -27.20
C LEU A 271 15.18 -25.70 -26.84
N GLU A 272 16.49 -25.81 -26.99
CA GLU A 272 17.42 -24.71 -26.77
C GLU A 272 17.19 -23.57 -27.76
N LEU A 273 16.97 -23.89 -29.02
CA LEU A 273 16.58 -22.90 -30.03
C LEU A 273 15.21 -22.27 -29.74
N GLU A 274 14.25 -23.02 -29.18
CA GLU A 274 12.96 -22.47 -28.74
C GLU A 274 13.11 -21.52 -27.54
N LEU A 275 14.01 -21.83 -26.61
CA LEU A 275 14.33 -21.04 -25.42
C LEU A 275 15.35 -19.91 -25.67
N GLY A 276 16.00 -19.92 -26.83
CA GLY A 276 17.03 -18.96 -27.23
C GLY A 276 18.40 -19.18 -26.59
N THR A 277 18.65 -20.34 -25.97
CA THR A 277 19.95 -20.73 -25.41
C THR A 277 20.90 -21.28 -26.50
N ASP A 278 22.18 -21.49 -26.18
CA ASP A 278 23.21 -21.97 -27.13
C ASP A 278 23.34 -23.50 -27.06
N PRO A 279 22.91 -24.26 -28.09
CA PRO A 279 22.93 -25.73 -28.11
C PRO A 279 24.33 -26.34 -28.26
N LEU A 280 25.37 -25.50 -28.29
CA LEU A 280 26.77 -25.92 -28.37
C LEU A 280 27.54 -25.61 -27.07
N ASP A 281 26.87 -25.06 -26.05
CA ASP A 281 27.48 -24.65 -24.79
C ASP A 281 26.83 -25.32 -23.59
N GLN A 282 27.55 -26.28 -23.00
CA GLN A 282 27.14 -27.11 -21.87
C GLN A 282 26.71 -26.34 -20.58
N VAL A 283 26.85 -25.01 -20.55
CA VAL A 283 26.34 -24.16 -19.46
C VAL A 283 24.98 -23.51 -19.77
N SER A 284 24.43 -23.74 -20.96
CA SER A 284 23.06 -23.43 -21.39
C SER A 284 22.03 -24.44 -20.85
N GLY A 285 22.50 -25.56 -20.32
CA GLY A 285 21.64 -26.63 -19.83
C GLY A 285 20.78 -26.28 -18.64
N PRO A 286 19.96 -27.25 -18.17
CA PRO A 286 18.92 -26.99 -17.17
C PRO A 286 19.46 -26.47 -15.82
N ASP A 287 20.67 -26.87 -15.44
CA ASP A 287 21.35 -26.45 -14.20
C ASP A 287 22.33 -25.27 -14.43
N GLY A 288 22.39 -24.75 -15.66
CA GLY A 288 23.19 -23.61 -16.09
C GLY A 288 22.57 -22.26 -15.72
N ASP A 289 23.30 -21.17 -15.94
CA ASP A 289 22.90 -19.78 -15.63
C ASP A 289 23.48 -18.89 -16.75
N ALA A 290 22.74 -18.80 -17.86
CA ALA A 290 23.25 -18.34 -19.15
C ALA A 290 23.50 -16.82 -19.17
N ASP A 291 22.70 -16.03 -18.47
CA ASP A 291 22.90 -14.57 -18.35
C ASP A 291 23.63 -14.14 -17.05
N SER A 292 23.93 -15.08 -16.16
CA SER A 292 24.68 -14.87 -14.91
C SER A 292 23.98 -13.98 -13.88
N ASP A 293 22.65 -13.99 -13.87
CA ASP A 293 21.81 -13.25 -12.93
C ASP A 293 21.63 -13.99 -11.58
N GLY A 294 21.98 -15.28 -11.54
CA GLY A 294 21.91 -16.14 -10.36
C GLY A 294 20.71 -17.10 -10.32
N SER A 295 19.85 -17.09 -11.34
CA SER A 295 18.77 -18.05 -11.57
C SER A 295 19.22 -19.16 -12.51
N PRO A 296 18.93 -20.45 -12.22
CA PRO A 296 19.19 -21.50 -13.19
C PRO A 296 18.22 -21.45 -14.38
N ASN A 297 18.71 -21.76 -15.59
CA ASN A 297 17.91 -21.72 -16.82
C ASN A 297 16.59 -22.52 -16.70
N LEU A 298 16.59 -23.69 -16.02
CA LEU A 298 15.36 -24.45 -15.78
C LEU A 298 14.37 -23.72 -14.85
N ASP A 299 14.87 -23.06 -13.81
CA ASP A 299 14.02 -22.31 -12.88
C ASP A 299 13.41 -21.10 -13.58
N GLU A 300 14.15 -20.44 -14.46
CA GLU A 300 13.66 -19.36 -15.30
C GLU A 300 12.57 -19.82 -16.27
N VAL A 301 12.79 -20.92 -16.99
CA VAL A 301 11.78 -21.52 -17.87
C VAL A 301 10.51 -21.90 -17.09
N LEU A 302 10.65 -22.39 -15.85
CA LEU A 302 9.51 -22.72 -14.99
C LEU A 302 8.80 -21.47 -14.44
N ALA A 303 9.54 -20.39 -14.19
CA ALA A 303 9.00 -19.09 -13.79
C ALA A 303 8.38 -18.32 -14.96
N GLY A 304 8.74 -18.68 -16.20
CA GLY A 304 8.32 -18.01 -17.43
C GLY A 304 9.19 -16.81 -17.79
N THR A 305 10.36 -16.68 -17.17
CA THR A 305 11.39 -15.67 -17.47
C THR A 305 12.29 -16.15 -18.61
N ASN A 306 13.19 -15.28 -19.10
CA ASN A 306 14.04 -15.56 -20.25
C ASN A 306 15.49 -15.84 -19.81
N PRO A 307 16.02 -17.08 -20.01
CA PRO A 307 17.38 -17.47 -19.60
C PRO A 307 18.55 -16.64 -20.15
N ASN A 308 18.29 -15.77 -21.12
CA ASN A 308 19.30 -14.93 -21.75
C ASN A 308 19.11 -13.44 -21.43
N ASN A 309 18.30 -13.10 -20.44
CA ASN A 309 17.96 -11.74 -20.11
C ASN A 309 17.79 -11.56 -18.60
N GLU A 310 18.83 -10.96 -17.99
CA GLU A 310 18.97 -10.81 -16.54
C GLU A 310 17.79 -10.14 -15.83
N ASP A 311 16.90 -9.44 -16.54
CA ASP A 311 15.77 -8.66 -16.03
C ASP A 311 14.62 -8.77 -17.05
N THR A 312 13.70 -9.73 -16.86
CA THR A 312 12.67 -10.07 -17.85
C THR A 312 11.60 -9.00 -18.00
N ASP A 313 11.18 -8.35 -16.93
CA ASP A 313 10.13 -7.32 -16.98
C ASP A 313 10.66 -5.89 -17.13
N GLY A 314 11.97 -5.69 -16.96
CA GLY A 314 12.68 -4.45 -17.24
C GLY A 314 12.53 -3.38 -16.15
N ASP A 315 12.27 -3.78 -14.91
CA ASP A 315 12.09 -2.86 -13.78
C ASP A 315 13.44 -2.45 -13.13
N GLY A 316 14.49 -3.24 -13.33
CA GLY A 316 15.84 -3.05 -12.79
C GLY A 316 16.27 -4.04 -11.69
N LEU A 317 15.42 -4.97 -11.28
CA LEU A 317 15.75 -6.16 -10.50
C LEU A 317 16.10 -7.31 -11.45
N ALA A 318 16.93 -8.23 -10.98
CA ALA A 318 17.28 -9.40 -11.78
C ALA A 318 16.32 -10.55 -11.48
N ASP A 319 16.01 -11.39 -12.47
CA ASP A 319 15.05 -12.50 -12.30
C ASP A 319 15.45 -13.44 -11.14
N GLY A 320 16.75 -13.68 -10.96
CA GLY A 320 17.32 -14.45 -9.84
C GLY A 320 17.18 -13.82 -8.46
N VAL A 321 16.86 -12.53 -8.35
CA VAL A 321 16.52 -11.83 -7.10
C VAL A 321 15.02 -11.97 -6.79
N GLU A 322 14.19 -12.17 -7.80
CA GLU A 322 12.74 -12.12 -7.75
C GLU A 322 12.11 -13.51 -7.70
N THR A 323 12.08 -14.09 -6.51
CA THR A 323 11.73 -15.51 -6.33
C THR A 323 10.23 -15.84 -6.49
N ASN A 324 9.37 -14.84 -6.73
CA ASN A 324 7.91 -14.96 -6.85
C ASN A 324 7.25 -15.71 -5.67
N THR A 325 7.85 -15.59 -4.48
CA THR A 325 7.34 -16.22 -3.26
C THR A 325 6.29 -15.37 -2.55
N GLY A 326 6.18 -14.09 -2.90
CA GLY A 326 5.35 -13.09 -2.22
C GLY A 326 5.85 -12.77 -0.80
N VAL A 327 7.10 -13.10 -0.48
CA VAL A 327 7.69 -12.90 0.84
C VAL A 327 9.05 -12.24 0.70
N PHE A 328 9.15 -10.99 1.12
CA PHE A 328 10.42 -10.28 1.16
C PHE A 328 11.38 -10.86 2.20
N ILE A 329 12.53 -11.34 1.74
CA ILE A 329 13.61 -11.85 2.61
C ILE A 329 14.75 -10.84 2.71
N SER A 330 15.17 -10.26 1.58
CA SER A 330 16.27 -9.28 1.49
C SER A 330 16.34 -8.64 0.10
N GLU A 331 17.23 -7.66 -0.08
CA GLU A 331 17.54 -7.07 -1.41
C GLU A 331 18.05 -8.09 -2.46
N SER A 332 18.51 -9.27 -2.04
CA SER A 332 18.95 -10.36 -2.93
C SER A 332 17.96 -11.53 -3.00
N ASP A 333 16.77 -11.38 -2.41
CA ASP A 333 15.64 -12.31 -2.46
C ASP A 333 14.40 -11.51 -2.05
N THR A 334 13.85 -10.77 -3.01
CA THR A 334 12.76 -9.80 -2.79
C THR A 334 11.41 -10.48 -2.70
N GLY A 335 11.29 -11.70 -3.21
CA GLY A 335 10.02 -12.42 -3.29
C GLY A 335 9.01 -11.84 -4.28
N SER A 336 9.34 -10.72 -4.94
CA SER A 336 8.56 -10.10 -6.00
C SER A 336 8.46 -10.99 -7.24
N ASN A 337 7.59 -10.62 -8.18
CA ASN A 337 7.29 -11.40 -9.37
C ASN A 337 8.12 -10.90 -10.58
N PRO A 338 9.04 -11.71 -11.14
CA PRO A 338 9.97 -11.30 -12.20
C PRO A 338 9.32 -11.01 -13.57
N LEU A 339 8.00 -11.08 -13.64
CA LEU A 339 7.20 -10.82 -14.84
C LEU A 339 6.30 -9.59 -14.67
N ASN A 340 6.45 -8.85 -13.57
CA ASN A 340 5.58 -7.75 -13.21
C ASN A 340 6.34 -6.67 -12.44
N THR A 341 6.61 -5.56 -13.12
CA THR A 341 7.38 -4.41 -12.62
C THR A 341 6.84 -3.70 -11.36
N ASP A 342 5.70 -4.12 -10.83
CA ASP A 342 4.97 -3.53 -9.69
C ASP A 342 4.11 -4.66 -9.08
N SER A 343 4.74 -5.44 -8.20
CA SER A 343 4.25 -6.74 -7.74
C SER A 343 2.99 -6.66 -6.88
N ASP A 344 2.83 -5.60 -6.09
CA ASP A 344 1.65 -5.38 -5.24
C ASP A 344 0.65 -4.34 -5.81
N SER A 345 1.00 -3.69 -6.93
CA SER A 345 0.16 -2.76 -7.67
C SER A 345 -0.18 -1.47 -6.93
N ASP A 346 0.73 -0.98 -6.08
CA ASP A 346 0.59 0.28 -5.35
C ASP A 346 1.02 1.51 -6.19
N GLY A 347 1.77 1.30 -7.27
CA GLY A 347 2.24 2.31 -8.20
C GLY A 347 3.72 2.68 -8.08
N LEU A 348 4.48 2.06 -7.18
CA LEU A 348 5.94 1.99 -7.20
C LEU A 348 6.39 0.77 -7.99
N THR A 349 7.62 0.78 -8.49
CA THR A 349 8.21 -0.43 -9.07
C THR A 349 9.01 -1.16 -8.01
N ASP A 350 9.12 -2.48 -8.12
CA ASP A 350 9.79 -3.33 -7.12
C ASP A 350 11.24 -2.85 -6.88
N THR A 351 11.96 -2.46 -7.94
CA THR A 351 13.28 -1.80 -7.85
C THR A 351 13.27 -0.52 -7.03
N VAL A 352 12.27 0.35 -7.23
CA VAL A 352 12.17 1.66 -6.56
C VAL A 352 11.90 1.47 -5.08
N GLU A 353 11.03 0.54 -4.73
CA GLU A 353 10.74 0.17 -3.35
C GLU A 353 11.96 -0.33 -2.63
N VAL A 354 12.63 -1.35 -3.17
CA VAL A 354 13.77 -1.99 -2.52
C VAL A 354 14.98 -1.05 -2.41
N GLN A 355 15.32 -0.32 -3.48
CA GLN A 355 16.56 0.47 -3.52
C GLN A 355 16.41 1.93 -3.03
N THR A 356 15.22 2.52 -3.15
CA THR A 356 15.02 3.95 -2.87
C THR A 356 14.25 4.17 -1.57
N HIS A 357 13.12 3.49 -1.39
CA HIS A 357 12.21 3.73 -0.28
C HIS A 357 12.38 2.74 0.88
N VAL A 358 13.06 1.62 0.62
CA VAL A 358 13.28 0.52 1.56
C VAL A 358 11.95 -0.05 2.07
N THR A 359 10.96 -0.11 1.18
CA THR A 359 9.63 -0.71 1.41
C THR A 359 9.60 -2.17 0.93
N ASN A 360 8.53 -2.89 1.25
CA ASN A 360 8.33 -4.28 0.86
C ASN A 360 7.55 -4.35 -0.47
N PRO A 361 8.17 -4.79 -1.59
CA PRO A 361 7.53 -4.77 -2.91
C PRO A 361 6.39 -5.78 -3.10
N ASN A 362 5.99 -6.48 -2.03
CA ASN A 362 4.89 -7.43 -2.03
C ASN A 362 3.73 -6.96 -1.15
N GLU A 363 3.83 -5.77 -0.56
CA GLU A 363 2.87 -5.21 0.37
C GLU A 363 2.68 -3.72 0.10
N ALA A 364 1.54 -3.40 -0.53
CA ALA A 364 1.22 -2.01 -0.87
C ALA A 364 1.31 -1.04 0.32
N ASP A 365 1.16 -1.52 1.56
CA ASP A 365 1.25 -0.76 2.82
C ASP A 365 2.28 -1.44 3.72
N SER A 366 3.54 -0.99 3.64
CA SER A 366 4.68 -1.66 4.28
C SER A 366 4.68 -1.60 5.80
N ASP A 367 4.14 -0.52 6.38
CA ASP A 367 4.11 -0.32 7.83
C ASP A 367 2.76 -0.67 8.49
N GLY A 368 1.74 -0.94 7.68
CA GLY A 368 0.43 -1.45 8.07
C GLY A 368 -0.49 -0.38 8.67
N ASP A 369 -0.30 0.89 8.35
CA ASP A 369 -1.11 2.00 8.85
C ASP A 369 -2.38 2.28 8.03
N GLY A 370 -2.51 1.60 6.89
CA GLY A 370 -3.64 1.66 5.96
C GLY A 370 -3.44 2.62 4.80
N ARG A 371 -2.21 3.06 4.53
CA ARG A 371 -1.84 3.88 3.36
C ARG A 371 -0.88 3.12 2.47
N ASP A 372 -1.10 3.26 1.17
CA ASP A 372 -0.20 2.65 0.21
C ASP A 372 1.14 3.44 0.16
N ASP A 373 2.29 2.77 0.04
CA ASP A 373 3.62 3.36 0.12
C ASP A 373 3.82 4.47 -0.94
N ALA A 374 3.34 4.25 -2.16
CA ALA A 374 3.32 5.25 -3.23
C ALA A 374 2.63 6.55 -2.82
N VAL A 375 1.49 6.44 -2.12
CA VAL A 375 0.69 7.58 -1.64
C VAL A 375 1.42 8.32 -0.53
N GLU A 376 2.08 7.57 0.35
CA GLU A 376 2.87 8.14 1.43
C GLU A 376 4.03 8.98 0.90
N ILE A 377 4.78 8.45 -0.08
CA ILE A 377 5.86 9.16 -0.74
C ILE A 377 5.36 10.40 -1.47
N GLU A 378 4.23 10.31 -2.19
CA GLU A 378 3.62 11.46 -2.87
C GLU A 378 3.20 12.56 -1.86
N SER A 379 2.69 12.15 -0.69
CA SER A 379 2.28 13.05 0.39
C SER A 379 3.42 13.51 1.30
N GLY A 380 4.61 12.94 1.14
CA GLY A 380 5.79 13.25 1.95
C GLY A 380 5.76 12.71 3.38
N SER A 381 4.94 11.68 3.66
CA SER A 381 5.13 10.80 4.83
C SER A 381 6.23 9.76 4.57
N ASP A 382 6.54 8.97 5.59
CA ASP A 382 7.58 7.95 5.58
C ASP A 382 6.87 6.59 5.54
N PRO A 383 6.97 5.82 4.44
CA PRO A 383 6.23 4.56 4.25
C PRO A 383 6.69 3.41 5.16
N ASN A 384 7.67 3.66 6.03
CA ASN A 384 8.20 2.69 6.98
C ASN A 384 7.95 3.07 8.44
N ASP A 385 7.11 4.08 8.69
CA ASP A 385 6.76 4.53 10.04
C ASP A 385 5.26 4.79 10.12
N ALA A 386 4.53 3.85 10.72
CA ALA A 386 3.07 3.88 10.85
C ALA A 386 2.50 5.09 11.64
N LEU A 387 3.38 5.93 12.20
CA LEU A 387 3.04 7.19 12.86
C LEU A 387 3.44 8.42 12.04
N SER A 388 4.18 8.24 10.94
CA SER A 388 4.49 9.26 9.97
C SER A 388 3.23 9.71 9.28
N ARG A 389 3.06 11.02 9.13
CA ARG A 389 1.87 11.60 8.50
C ARG A 389 2.35 12.61 7.49
N SER A 390 1.60 12.74 6.38
CA SER A 390 1.79 13.79 5.39
C SER A 390 2.07 15.09 6.13
N ARG A 391 3.17 15.77 5.75
CA ARG A 391 3.41 17.10 6.28
C ARG A 391 2.36 18.00 5.67
N MET A 392 1.24 18.17 6.40
CA MET A 392 0.15 19.03 5.97
C MET A 392 0.73 20.35 5.45
N PRO A 393 0.31 20.80 4.26
CA PRO A 393 0.82 22.03 3.70
C PRO A 393 0.57 23.17 4.67
N GLN A 394 1.53 24.10 4.74
CA GLN A 394 1.39 25.25 5.62
C GLN A 394 0.15 26.07 5.21
N PRO A 395 -0.78 26.35 6.13
CA PRO A 395 -1.95 27.16 5.81
C PRO A 395 -1.54 28.58 5.40
N THR A 396 -2.37 29.22 4.59
CA THR A 396 -2.28 30.66 4.29
C THR A 396 -2.86 31.51 5.43
N GLY A 397 -3.70 30.91 6.27
CA GLY A 397 -4.26 31.51 7.48
C GLY A 397 -4.86 30.43 8.37
N TYR A 398 -4.65 30.53 9.68
CA TYR A 398 -5.21 29.61 10.67
C TYR A 398 -5.51 30.36 11.97
N TRP A 399 -6.78 30.40 12.36
CA TRP A 399 -7.24 30.98 13.62
C TRP A 399 -7.90 29.88 14.46
N SER A 400 -7.22 29.48 15.53
CA SER A 400 -7.69 28.44 16.45
C SER A 400 -8.47 28.96 17.63
N PHE A 401 -8.50 30.28 17.85
CA PHE A 401 -9.20 30.95 18.96
C PHE A 401 -8.79 30.54 20.39
N ASP A 402 -7.79 29.66 20.54
CA ASP A 402 -7.25 29.23 21.85
C ASP A 402 -6.56 30.35 22.64
N ASP A 403 -6.24 31.45 21.96
CA ASP A 403 -5.75 32.67 22.58
C ASP A 403 -6.86 33.50 23.25
N GLN A 404 -8.11 33.02 23.19
CA GLN A 404 -9.29 33.54 23.89
C GLN A 404 -9.54 35.02 23.59
N GLY A 405 -9.11 35.49 22.42
CA GLY A 405 -9.28 36.89 22.02
C GLY A 405 -8.44 37.87 22.83
N ALA A 406 -7.31 37.45 23.41
CA ALA A 406 -6.46 38.29 24.23
C ALA A 406 -6.10 39.62 23.52
N GLY A 407 -6.43 40.75 24.17
CA GLY A 407 -6.18 42.07 23.59
C GLY A 407 -7.14 42.49 22.47
N GLY A 408 -8.25 41.76 22.26
CA GLY A 408 -9.27 42.05 21.24
C GLY A 408 -8.89 41.56 19.84
N VAL A 409 -7.88 40.70 19.74
CA VAL A 409 -7.43 40.06 18.50
C VAL A 409 -7.31 38.56 18.73
N THR A 410 -7.34 37.80 17.63
CA THR A 410 -6.97 36.39 17.61
C THR A 410 -5.82 36.16 16.62
N ALA A 411 -4.84 35.38 17.03
CA ALA A 411 -3.61 35.17 16.30
C ALA A 411 -3.81 34.34 15.03
N ASP A 412 -3.02 34.66 14.00
CA ASP A 412 -2.86 33.80 12.82
C ASP A 412 -1.69 32.85 13.03
N LEU A 413 -2.01 31.61 13.39
CA LEU A 413 -1.04 30.56 13.69
C LEU A 413 -0.37 29.98 12.43
N SER A 414 -0.77 30.40 11.23
CA SER A 414 -0.08 30.01 10.00
C SER A 414 1.33 30.58 9.89
N GLY A 415 1.64 31.64 10.65
CA GLY A 415 2.91 32.37 10.57
C GLY A 415 2.97 33.42 9.45
N VAL A 416 1.87 33.65 8.72
CA VAL A 416 1.79 34.65 7.64
C VAL A 416 1.45 36.06 8.15
N GLY A 417 0.85 36.17 9.34
CA GLY A 417 0.59 37.45 10.01
C GLY A 417 -0.72 38.11 9.58
N ASN A 418 -1.79 37.31 9.48
CA ASN A 418 -3.15 37.76 9.16
C ASN A 418 -4.05 37.75 10.42
N GLU A 419 -3.60 38.37 11.51
CA GLU A 419 -4.32 38.35 12.79
C GLU A 419 -5.77 38.87 12.64
N GLY A 420 -6.70 38.22 13.31
CA GLY A 420 -8.12 38.57 13.28
C GLY A 420 -8.48 39.57 14.36
N THR A 421 -9.16 40.67 14.02
CA THR A 421 -9.74 41.59 15.02
C THR A 421 -11.11 41.09 15.45
N LEU A 422 -11.34 40.94 16.76
CA LEU A 422 -12.65 40.58 17.32
C LEU A 422 -13.55 41.83 17.40
N ASN A 423 -14.78 41.70 16.92
CA ASN A 423 -15.81 42.74 16.96
C ASN A 423 -17.08 42.18 17.62
N GLY A 424 -17.89 43.05 18.24
CA GLY A 424 -19.13 42.66 18.95
C GLY A 424 -18.89 42.11 20.36
N GLY A 425 -17.77 41.41 20.55
CA GLY A 425 -17.37 40.81 21.83
C GLY A 425 -17.90 39.39 21.96
N PRO A 426 -17.53 38.47 21.04
CA PRO A 426 -17.96 37.08 21.08
C PRO A 426 -17.56 36.42 22.41
N GLU A 427 -18.43 35.54 22.91
CA GLU A 427 -18.19 34.79 24.14
C GLU A 427 -17.18 33.66 23.88
N ILE A 428 -16.27 33.41 24.82
CA ILE A 428 -15.33 32.28 24.76
C ILE A 428 -16.01 31.03 25.32
N VAL A 429 -15.92 29.92 24.59
CA VAL A 429 -16.48 28.62 24.99
C VAL A 429 -15.47 27.50 24.72
N GLU A 430 -15.73 26.30 25.23
CA GLU A 430 -14.91 25.11 24.91
C GLU A 430 -15.13 24.67 23.46
N GLY A 431 -14.02 24.35 22.80
CA GLY A 431 -13.93 23.88 21.43
C GLY A 431 -14.29 22.40 21.23
N PRO A 432 -14.22 21.90 19.99
CA PRO A 432 -14.56 20.52 19.62
C PRO A 432 -13.55 19.46 20.10
N CYS A 433 -12.29 19.82 20.32
CA CYS A 433 -11.18 18.89 20.46
C CYS A 433 -10.75 18.62 21.92
N GLY A 434 -11.58 19.00 22.90
CA GLY A 434 -11.40 18.65 24.30
C GLY A 434 -10.82 19.77 25.17
N PRO A 435 -10.40 19.46 26.42
CA PRO A 435 -10.01 20.50 27.38
C PRO A 435 -8.81 21.33 26.90
N GLY A 436 -8.97 22.65 26.94
CA GLY A 436 -7.93 23.60 26.52
C GLY A 436 -8.00 24.02 25.05
N ASP A 437 -8.95 23.45 24.30
CA ASP A 437 -9.40 23.93 22.99
C ASP A 437 -10.53 24.95 23.21
N PHE A 438 -10.41 26.16 22.66
CA PHE A 438 -11.40 27.23 22.86
C PHE A 438 -11.94 27.75 21.53
N ALA A 439 -13.25 27.96 21.49
CA ALA A 439 -13.96 28.50 20.36
C ALA A 439 -14.56 29.89 20.65
N LEU A 440 -14.98 30.57 19.59
CA LEU A 440 -15.77 31.79 19.68
C LEU A 440 -17.25 31.51 19.48
N LYS A 441 -18.08 32.07 20.36
CA LYS A 441 -19.54 32.04 20.29
C LYS A 441 -20.09 33.40 19.87
N PHE A 442 -20.72 33.40 18.71
CA PHE A 442 -21.32 34.53 18.02
C PHE A 442 -22.80 34.66 18.36
N ASP A 443 -23.24 35.87 18.68
CA ASP A 443 -24.58 36.17 19.16
C ASP A 443 -25.65 36.32 18.06
N GLY A 444 -25.22 36.46 16.81
CA GLY A 444 -26.08 36.69 15.64
C GLY A 444 -26.50 38.14 15.41
N LEU A 445 -25.83 39.11 16.03
CA LEU A 445 -26.17 40.54 15.94
C LEU A 445 -25.03 41.39 15.38
N ASP A 446 -23.83 41.29 15.95
CA ASP A 446 -22.67 42.08 15.52
C ASP A 446 -21.30 41.42 15.76
N ASP A 447 -21.28 40.19 16.29
CA ASP A 447 -20.05 39.44 16.51
C ASP A 447 -19.38 39.01 15.20
N SER A 448 -18.08 39.26 15.08
CA SER A 448 -17.27 38.77 13.96
C SER A 448 -15.77 38.83 14.24
N VAL A 449 -15.00 38.08 13.45
CA VAL A 449 -13.56 38.26 13.31
C VAL A 449 -13.26 38.80 11.92
N THR A 450 -12.49 39.88 11.83
CA THR A 450 -12.07 40.50 10.56
C THR A 450 -10.56 40.56 10.48
N THR A 451 -9.97 39.98 9.44
CA THR A 451 -8.50 39.94 9.26
C THR A 451 -7.95 41.25 8.67
N GLY A 452 -8.81 42.10 8.10
CA GLY A 452 -8.38 43.33 7.42
C GLY A 452 -7.63 43.08 6.10
N VAL A 453 -7.45 41.83 5.70
CA VAL A 453 -6.70 41.42 4.49
C VAL A 453 -7.57 40.58 3.55
N SER A 454 -7.27 40.66 2.26
CA SER A 454 -7.91 39.86 1.21
C SER A 454 -7.12 38.56 1.04
N LEU A 455 -7.72 37.44 1.42
CA LEU A 455 -7.13 36.10 1.31
C LEU A 455 -7.69 35.42 0.06
N PHE A 456 -6.89 34.59 -0.60
CA PHE A 456 -7.19 33.97 -1.91
C PHE A 456 -7.25 34.93 -3.10
N THR A 457 -6.09 35.47 -3.50
CA THR A 457 -5.99 36.28 -4.72
C THR A 457 -5.39 35.47 -5.88
N GLY A 458 -6.25 34.90 -6.74
CA GLY A 458 -5.82 34.35 -8.04
C GLY A 458 -5.18 32.96 -8.04
N GLY A 459 -5.51 32.12 -7.04
CA GLY A 459 -5.12 30.71 -6.99
C GLY A 459 -6.07 29.79 -7.76
N ASP A 460 -5.50 28.73 -8.35
CA ASP A 460 -6.23 27.70 -9.11
C ASP A 460 -6.67 26.51 -8.21
N THR A 461 -6.05 26.38 -7.04
CA THR A 461 -6.33 25.37 -6.01
C THR A 461 -6.58 26.02 -4.66
N PHE A 462 -7.37 25.38 -3.80
CA PHE A 462 -7.56 25.81 -2.41
C PHE A 462 -8.18 24.72 -1.53
N THR A 463 -8.02 24.89 -0.21
CA THR A 463 -8.81 24.22 0.82
C THR A 463 -9.27 25.24 1.87
N MET A 464 -10.48 25.08 2.38
CA MET A 464 -11.00 25.83 3.53
C MET A 464 -11.66 24.87 4.51
N SER A 465 -11.38 24.99 5.80
CA SER A 465 -11.99 24.18 6.85
C SER A 465 -12.32 24.97 8.11
N GLY A 466 -13.20 24.41 8.93
CA GLY A 466 -13.50 24.91 10.26
C GLY A 466 -14.57 24.05 10.95
N TRP A 467 -14.70 24.22 12.25
CA TRP A 467 -15.73 23.61 13.07
C TRP A 467 -16.87 24.59 13.32
N ILE A 468 -18.10 24.08 13.33
CA ILE A 468 -19.28 24.87 13.67
C ILE A 468 -20.23 24.13 14.61
N ARG A 469 -20.89 24.88 15.50
CA ARG A 469 -21.99 24.39 16.35
C ARG A 469 -23.09 25.45 16.45
N TYR A 470 -24.35 25.03 16.45
CA TYR A 470 -25.48 25.95 16.63
C TYR A 470 -26.71 25.23 17.19
N GLU A 471 -27.11 25.61 18.40
CA GLU A 471 -28.19 24.96 19.16
C GLU A 471 -29.60 25.33 18.68
N ALA A 472 -29.73 26.40 17.89
CA ALA A 472 -31.00 26.87 17.35
C ALA A 472 -30.89 27.12 15.86
N ALA A 473 -32.02 26.98 15.16
CA ALA A 473 -32.08 27.28 13.74
C ALA A 473 -31.67 28.73 13.48
N GLN A 474 -30.76 28.90 12.54
CA GLN A 474 -30.34 30.22 12.07
C GLN A 474 -31.57 30.96 11.52
N ILE A 475 -31.74 32.23 11.90
CA ILE A 475 -32.86 33.05 11.46
C ILE A 475 -32.37 33.96 10.34
N GLY A 476 -32.73 33.63 9.10
CA GLY A 476 -32.34 34.39 7.91
C GLY A 476 -31.85 33.50 6.78
N ASP A 477 -31.52 34.12 5.65
CA ASP A 477 -30.89 33.48 4.49
C ASP A 477 -29.50 34.11 4.28
N ARG A 478 -28.55 33.36 3.72
CA ARG A 478 -27.17 33.81 3.41
C ARG A 478 -26.35 34.22 4.65
N ILE A 479 -26.36 33.40 5.69
CA ILE A 479 -25.56 33.60 6.91
C ILE A 479 -24.11 33.18 6.65
N GLY A 480 -23.16 34.10 6.81
CA GLY A 480 -21.73 33.81 6.57
C GLY A 480 -21.08 33.11 7.74
N LEU A 481 -20.31 32.05 7.48
CA LEU A 481 -19.48 31.36 8.47
C LEU A 481 -18.04 31.86 8.38
N PHE A 482 -17.37 31.64 7.26
CA PHE A 482 -16.05 32.21 7.00
C PHE A 482 -15.81 32.33 5.50
N GLY A 483 -15.06 33.36 5.09
CA GLY A 483 -14.81 33.64 3.69
C GLY A 483 -14.71 35.13 3.36
N GLN A 484 -14.72 35.41 2.07
CA GLN A 484 -14.56 36.73 1.50
C GLN A 484 -15.55 36.96 0.37
N ASN A 485 -16.34 38.03 0.52
CA ASN A 485 -17.35 38.44 -0.45
C ASN A 485 -16.76 38.67 -1.84
N ASP A 486 -17.50 38.28 -2.87
CA ASP A 486 -17.14 38.34 -4.29
C ASP A 486 -15.92 37.48 -4.71
N ALA A 487 -15.40 36.63 -3.83
CA ALA A 487 -14.31 35.70 -4.13
C ALA A 487 -14.67 34.26 -3.74
N VAL A 488 -14.66 33.97 -2.44
CA VAL A 488 -14.86 32.63 -1.88
C VAL A 488 -15.66 32.74 -0.58
N GLU A 489 -16.89 32.21 -0.59
CA GLU A 489 -17.87 32.48 0.46
C GLU A 489 -18.39 31.15 1.02
N PHE A 490 -18.29 30.95 2.33
CA PHE A 490 -18.78 29.75 2.98
C PHE A 490 -19.79 30.10 4.08
N GLY A 491 -20.98 29.51 4.02
CA GLY A 491 -21.94 29.57 5.10
C GLY A 491 -23.28 28.93 4.77
N LEU A 492 -24.37 29.38 5.41
CA LEU A 492 -25.71 28.84 5.25
C LEU A 492 -26.53 29.70 4.27
N ILE A 493 -26.88 29.15 3.11
CA ILE A 493 -27.79 29.85 2.18
C ILE A 493 -29.23 29.90 2.72
N ASN A 494 -29.60 28.88 3.49
CA ASN A 494 -30.83 28.80 4.29
C ASN A 494 -30.56 27.87 5.51
N PRO A 495 -31.48 27.74 6.48
CA PRO A 495 -31.23 27.00 7.72
C PRO A 495 -30.83 25.52 7.56
N THR A 496 -31.07 24.90 6.41
CA THR A 496 -30.82 23.46 6.17
C THR A 496 -29.82 23.20 5.04
N THR A 497 -29.14 24.24 4.55
CA THR A 497 -28.24 24.11 3.40
C THR A 497 -27.00 24.94 3.60
N LEU A 498 -25.88 24.25 3.78
CA LEU A 498 -24.56 24.86 3.64
C LEU A 498 -24.30 25.13 2.17
N GLN A 499 -23.68 26.26 1.89
CA GLN A 499 -23.26 26.68 0.58
C GLN A 499 -21.83 27.17 0.65
N HIS A 500 -21.00 26.61 -0.21
CA HIS A 500 -19.74 27.19 -0.60
C HIS A 500 -19.89 27.80 -2.00
N TRP A 501 -19.60 29.09 -2.15
CA TRP A 501 -19.72 29.80 -3.40
C TRP A 501 -18.35 30.37 -3.82
N THR A 502 -18.03 30.25 -5.12
CA THR A 502 -16.90 31.01 -5.71
C THR A 502 -17.36 31.76 -6.95
N ASN A 503 -16.67 32.86 -7.27
CA ASN A 503 -16.97 33.65 -8.46
C ASN A 503 -16.75 32.88 -9.78
N VAL A 504 -15.90 31.84 -9.79
CA VAL A 504 -15.64 30.96 -10.95
C VAL A 504 -16.61 29.77 -10.97
N GLY A 505 -16.72 29.04 -9.86
CA GLY A 505 -17.44 27.77 -9.78
C GLY A 505 -18.93 27.90 -9.42
N GLY A 506 -19.39 29.08 -9.03
CA GLY A 506 -20.75 29.29 -8.51
C GLY A 506 -20.99 28.54 -7.20
N ALA A 507 -22.25 28.20 -6.91
CA ALA A 507 -22.65 27.55 -5.65
C ALA A 507 -22.44 26.02 -5.66
N LEU A 508 -21.85 25.49 -4.60
CA LEU A 508 -21.85 24.09 -4.18
C LEU A 508 -22.59 23.98 -2.85
N ASN A 509 -23.59 23.10 -2.78
CA ASN A 509 -24.47 22.99 -1.62
C ASN A 509 -24.38 21.61 -0.97
N ALA A 510 -24.42 21.57 0.36
CA ALA A 510 -24.58 20.37 1.16
C ALA A 510 -25.81 20.52 2.08
N THR A 511 -26.57 19.45 2.27
CA THR A 511 -27.76 19.48 3.14
C THR A 511 -27.35 19.16 4.57
N VAL A 512 -27.77 20.00 5.51
CA VAL A 512 -27.52 19.80 6.95
C VAL A 512 -28.80 19.91 7.75
N ALA A 513 -28.77 19.42 8.99
CA ALA A 513 -29.85 19.62 9.93
C ALA A 513 -30.07 21.12 10.21
N ALA A 514 -31.32 21.51 10.52
CA ALA A 514 -31.65 22.90 10.83
C ALA A 514 -30.98 23.43 12.12
N SER A 515 -30.38 22.54 12.91
CA SER A 515 -29.62 22.83 14.12
C SER A 515 -28.51 21.78 14.23
N SER A 516 -27.35 22.16 14.76
CA SER A 516 -26.25 21.24 15.08
C SER A 516 -25.83 21.47 16.53
N PRO A 517 -26.49 20.80 17.51
CA PRO A 517 -26.11 20.92 18.91
C PRO A 517 -24.77 20.24 19.22
N GLU A 518 -24.33 19.32 18.35
CA GLU A 518 -22.98 18.78 18.37
C GLU A 518 -22.09 19.55 17.39
N TRP A 519 -20.80 19.56 17.65
CA TRP A 519 -19.80 20.12 16.74
C TRP A 519 -19.80 19.39 15.39
N MET A 520 -19.68 20.17 14.31
CA MET A 520 -19.63 19.70 12.95
C MET A 520 -18.40 20.28 12.25
N HIS A 521 -17.51 19.42 11.76
CA HIS A 521 -16.40 19.85 10.93
C HIS A 521 -16.90 20.03 9.49
N ILE A 522 -16.55 21.15 8.87
CA ILE A 522 -16.91 21.46 7.49
C ILE A 522 -15.66 21.81 6.72
N ALA A 523 -15.50 21.25 5.52
CA ALA A 523 -14.38 21.58 4.65
C ALA A 523 -14.76 21.58 3.17
N VAL A 524 -14.01 22.31 2.36
CA VAL A 524 -14.13 22.32 0.91
C VAL A 524 -12.76 22.34 0.27
N THR A 525 -12.52 21.46 -0.69
CA THR A 525 -11.33 21.46 -1.54
C THR A 525 -11.71 21.85 -2.98
N GLY A 526 -10.85 22.58 -3.68
CA GLY A 526 -11.11 23.01 -5.05
C GLY A 526 -9.87 22.93 -5.95
N THR A 527 -10.07 22.49 -7.19
CA THR A 527 -9.10 22.48 -8.29
C THR A 527 -9.70 23.13 -9.54
N PRO A 528 -8.91 23.36 -10.60
CA PRO A 528 -9.46 23.77 -11.89
C PRO A 528 -10.39 22.75 -12.54
N ARG A 529 -10.52 21.53 -11.99
CA ARG A 529 -11.33 20.44 -12.54
C ARG A 529 -12.58 20.14 -11.71
N GLU A 530 -12.48 20.26 -10.38
CA GLU A 530 -13.55 19.87 -9.47
C GLU A 530 -13.50 20.62 -8.14
N ARG A 531 -14.61 20.57 -7.38
CA ARG A 531 -14.67 21.03 -5.99
C ARG A 531 -15.50 20.07 -5.16
N VAL A 532 -14.94 19.65 -4.02
CA VAL A 532 -15.51 18.64 -3.13
C VAL A 532 -15.86 19.28 -1.79
N PHE A 533 -17.07 19.01 -1.31
CA PHE A 533 -17.56 19.43 0.01
C PHE A 533 -17.48 18.25 0.97
N TYR A 534 -16.93 18.47 2.16
CA TYR A 534 -16.85 17.50 3.25
C TYR A 534 -17.64 17.95 4.48
N VAL A 535 -18.35 17.02 5.10
CA VAL A 535 -18.98 17.18 6.42
C VAL A 535 -18.47 16.07 7.32
N ASN A 536 -17.91 16.42 8.48
CA ASN A 536 -17.30 15.49 9.44
C ASN A 536 -16.31 14.51 8.78
N GLY A 537 -15.47 15.03 7.87
CA GLY A 537 -14.45 14.24 7.15
C GLY A 537 -14.97 13.45 5.96
N VAL A 538 -16.30 13.40 5.75
CA VAL A 538 -16.92 12.60 4.68
C VAL A 538 -17.32 13.48 3.50
N ALA A 539 -16.97 13.08 2.28
CA ALA A 539 -17.35 13.78 1.06
C ALA A 539 -18.88 13.70 0.83
N GLU A 540 -19.55 14.85 0.75
CA GLU A 540 -21.01 14.97 0.63
C GLU A 540 -21.46 15.42 -0.77
N ALA A 541 -20.65 16.24 -1.45
CA ALA A 541 -20.99 16.76 -2.77
C ALA A 541 -19.75 17.08 -3.61
N ASN A 542 -19.87 16.89 -4.94
CA ASN A 542 -18.86 17.27 -5.92
C ASN A 542 -19.54 17.97 -7.12
N VAL A 543 -18.94 19.05 -7.60
CA VAL A 543 -19.33 19.74 -8.84
C VAL A 543 -18.09 20.04 -9.69
N GLY A 544 -18.30 20.32 -10.98
CA GLY A 544 -17.23 20.60 -11.95
C GLY A 544 -16.35 21.83 -11.64
N PRO A 545 -15.57 22.33 -12.62
CA PRO A 545 -14.36 23.12 -12.40
C PRO A 545 -14.59 24.34 -11.50
N SER A 546 -13.75 24.50 -10.48
CA SER A 546 -13.90 25.56 -9.49
C SER A 546 -12.56 25.94 -8.85
N SER A 547 -11.95 27.00 -9.37
CA SER A 547 -10.89 27.73 -8.66
C SER A 547 -11.48 28.75 -7.67
N ALA A 548 -10.65 29.24 -6.74
CA ALA A 548 -11.03 30.33 -5.83
C ALA A 548 -11.27 31.66 -6.58
N GLY A 549 -10.69 31.81 -7.77
CA GLY A 549 -10.95 32.91 -8.70
C GLY A 549 -10.36 34.26 -8.29
N SER A 550 -10.66 35.32 -9.06
CA SER A 550 -9.92 36.60 -9.06
C SER A 550 -10.10 37.44 -7.78
N SER A 551 -9.12 38.32 -7.51
CA SER A 551 -9.02 39.19 -6.32
C SER A 551 -10.29 39.96 -5.96
N SER A 552 -10.70 39.90 -4.69
CA SER A 552 -11.73 40.77 -4.10
C SER A 552 -11.09 41.84 -3.19
N THR A 553 -11.78 42.98 -3.02
CA THR A 553 -11.36 44.08 -2.14
C THR A 553 -11.91 43.95 -0.72
N PHE A 554 -12.76 42.96 -0.45
CA PHE A 554 -13.27 42.67 0.88
C PHE A 554 -12.25 41.87 1.67
N SER A 555 -12.28 42.01 2.98
CA SER A 555 -11.45 41.19 3.87
C SER A 555 -12.02 39.79 4.00
N PHE A 556 -11.16 38.84 4.33
CA PHE A 556 -11.60 37.56 4.86
C PHE A 556 -12.18 37.77 6.27
N ASN A 557 -13.37 37.23 6.50
CA ASN A 557 -14.12 37.40 7.73
C ASN A 557 -14.60 36.05 8.26
N ILE A 558 -14.88 35.99 9.56
CA ILE A 558 -15.43 34.82 10.27
C ILE A 558 -16.61 35.29 11.14
N GLY A 559 -17.68 34.49 11.18
CA GLY A 559 -18.89 34.73 11.98
C GLY A 559 -19.87 35.78 11.41
N GLY A 560 -19.53 36.44 10.30
CA GLY A 560 -20.39 37.47 9.71
C GLY A 560 -19.60 38.54 8.97
N ALA A 561 -19.89 39.81 9.23
CA ALA A 561 -19.20 40.97 8.65
C ALA A 561 -19.13 41.01 7.11
N GLY A 562 -20.09 40.38 6.45
CA GLY A 562 -20.37 40.59 5.03
C GLY A 562 -19.87 39.52 4.07
N ILE A 563 -19.64 38.28 4.51
CA ILE A 563 -19.15 37.16 3.69
C ILE A 563 -20.02 36.88 2.45
N PHE A 564 -21.36 36.84 2.55
CA PHE A 564 -22.26 36.62 1.40
C PHE A 564 -22.88 37.90 0.82
N ASP A 565 -22.92 38.95 1.62
CA ASP A 565 -23.56 40.22 1.29
C ASP A 565 -22.93 41.30 2.16
N ALA A 566 -22.50 42.41 1.53
CA ALA A 566 -22.00 43.59 2.21
C ALA A 566 -22.96 44.17 3.29
N SER A 567 -24.22 43.74 3.32
CA SER A 567 -25.25 44.14 4.29
C SER A 567 -25.21 43.42 5.65
N GLY A 568 -24.27 42.50 5.87
CA GLY A 568 -23.95 41.95 7.21
C GLY A 568 -24.97 40.96 7.76
N ASN A 569 -24.92 39.70 7.29
CA ASN A 569 -25.64 38.58 7.90
C ASN A 569 -24.75 37.90 8.94
N TRP A 570 -25.19 37.88 10.19
CA TRP A 570 -24.41 37.45 11.36
C TRP A 570 -24.76 36.02 11.76
N PHE A 571 -23.74 35.22 12.04
CA PHE A 571 -23.91 33.85 12.50
C PHE A 571 -24.27 33.83 13.98
N ARG A 572 -25.21 32.96 14.36
CA ARG A 572 -25.59 32.72 15.75
C ARG A 572 -25.22 31.31 16.15
N GLY A 573 -24.05 31.13 16.72
CA GLY A 573 -23.50 29.82 17.02
C GLY A 573 -22.03 29.93 17.36
N GLU A 574 -21.32 28.84 17.25
CA GLU A 574 -19.92 28.73 17.64
C GLU A 574 -19.10 28.29 16.44
N ILE A 575 -17.90 28.86 16.30
CA ILE A 575 -16.95 28.52 15.24
C ILE A 575 -15.59 28.27 15.87
N ASP A 576 -14.90 27.24 15.38
CA ASP A 576 -13.54 26.91 15.80
C ASP A 576 -12.63 26.46 14.64
N ASP A 577 -11.31 26.46 14.87
CA ASP A 577 -10.23 26.06 13.96
C ASP A 577 -10.43 26.45 12.49
N VAL A 578 -10.66 27.74 12.22
CA VAL A 578 -10.81 28.19 10.84
C VAL A 578 -9.44 28.22 10.18
N ALA A 579 -9.28 27.45 9.11
CA ALA A 579 -8.03 27.36 8.37
C ALA A 579 -8.24 27.35 6.86
N VAL A 580 -7.24 27.89 6.16
CA VAL A 580 -7.27 28.10 4.71
C VAL A 580 -5.92 27.77 4.08
N TRP A 581 -5.93 27.06 2.95
CA TRP A 581 -4.73 26.66 2.21
C TRP A 581 -4.87 27.03 0.73
N ASP A 582 -3.77 27.39 0.08
CA ASP A 582 -3.67 27.55 -1.38
C ASP A 582 -3.44 26.21 -2.11
N GLN A 583 -3.48 25.10 -1.37
CA GLN A 583 -3.32 23.73 -1.84
C GLN A 583 -4.58 22.90 -1.54
N VAL A 584 -4.71 21.76 -2.22
CA VAL A 584 -5.77 20.79 -1.95
C VAL A 584 -5.27 19.80 -0.91
N LEU A 585 -5.94 19.76 0.24
CA LEU A 585 -5.72 18.69 1.23
C LEU A 585 -6.32 17.38 0.72
N ALA A 586 -5.66 16.28 1.06
CA ALA A 586 -6.12 14.95 0.75
C ALA A 586 -7.34 14.56 1.63
N PRO A 587 -8.24 13.67 1.16
CA PRO A 587 -9.45 13.30 1.90
C PRO A 587 -9.19 12.76 3.32
N ASP A 588 -8.09 12.05 3.52
CA ASP A 588 -7.60 11.52 4.79
C ASP A 588 -7.11 12.64 5.73
N GLU A 589 -6.42 13.66 5.24
CA GLU A 589 -6.04 14.84 6.02
C GLU A 589 -7.29 15.58 6.52
N ILE A 590 -8.30 15.71 5.66
CA ILE A 590 -9.61 16.28 6.04
C ILE A 590 -10.30 15.42 7.10
N ALA A 591 -10.17 14.09 7.03
CA ALA A 591 -10.71 13.18 8.04
C ALA A 591 -9.98 13.30 9.38
N LEU A 592 -8.64 13.44 9.37
CA LEU A 592 -7.84 13.65 10.59
C LEU A 592 -8.16 14.98 11.27
N LEU A 593 -8.39 16.06 10.50
CA LEU A 593 -8.91 17.33 11.03
C LEU A 593 -10.30 17.15 11.66
N ALA A 594 -11.19 16.43 10.96
CA ALA A 594 -12.56 16.19 11.42
C ALA A 594 -12.66 15.27 12.64
N SER A 595 -11.61 14.51 12.96
CA SER A 595 -11.55 13.66 14.16
C SER A 595 -10.74 14.28 15.30
N CYS A 596 -10.29 15.53 15.16
CA CYS A 596 -9.37 16.18 16.09
C CYS A 596 -8.04 15.42 16.27
N ALA A 597 -7.64 14.58 15.32
CA ALA A 597 -6.38 13.84 15.41
C ALA A 597 -5.18 14.78 15.20
N ILE A 598 -5.33 15.77 14.32
CA ILE A 598 -4.32 16.79 14.02
C ILE A 598 -4.94 18.18 14.08
N SER A 599 -4.10 19.21 14.27
CA SER A 599 -4.48 20.59 14.02
C SER A 599 -4.29 20.97 12.55
N PRO A 600 -4.83 22.11 12.09
CA PRO A 600 -4.53 22.67 10.77
C PRO A 600 -3.04 22.91 10.44
N LEU A 601 -2.12 22.77 11.40
CA LEU A 601 -0.67 22.76 11.17
C LEU A 601 -0.10 21.37 10.89
N GLY A 602 -0.92 20.32 10.90
CA GLY A 602 -0.51 18.92 10.79
C GLY A 602 0.04 18.31 12.08
N SER A 603 0.14 19.10 13.16
CA SER A 603 0.60 18.61 14.46
C SER A 603 -0.46 17.72 15.10
N PRO A 604 -0.08 16.55 15.66
CA PRO A 604 -0.99 15.74 16.47
C PRO A 604 -1.55 16.55 17.63
N ARG A 605 -2.87 16.52 17.84
CA ARG A 605 -3.46 17.16 19.02
C ARG A 605 -3.19 16.33 20.26
N SER A 606 -2.74 17.01 21.31
CA SER A 606 -2.47 16.40 22.61
C SER A 606 -3.77 16.20 23.39
N GLU A 607 -4.06 14.98 23.84
CA GLU A 607 -5.16 14.71 24.80
C GLU A 607 -4.92 15.35 26.20
N LEU A 608 -3.77 16.01 26.41
CA LEU A 608 -3.29 16.52 27.69
C LEU A 608 -3.17 18.06 27.78
N GLY A 609 -3.63 18.81 26.76
CA GLY A 609 -3.93 20.25 26.89
C GLY A 609 -2.85 21.27 26.51
N ILE A 610 -1.65 20.86 26.07
CA ILE A 610 -0.64 21.77 25.48
C ILE A 610 -0.20 21.21 24.12
N GLU A 611 -0.40 21.98 23.06
CA GLU A 611 -0.04 21.60 21.68
C GLU A 611 1.33 22.15 21.31
N ILE A 612 2.22 21.29 20.79
CA ILE A 612 3.49 21.71 20.20
C ILE A 612 3.23 22.13 18.74
N THR A 613 3.50 23.39 18.44
CA THR A 613 3.27 23.99 17.11
C THR A 613 4.51 23.99 16.23
N GLU A 614 5.70 23.88 16.81
CA GLU A 614 6.95 23.72 16.07
C GLU A 614 7.95 22.88 16.87
N PHE A 615 8.64 21.96 16.20
CA PHE A 615 9.81 21.28 16.74
C PHE A 615 10.84 21.06 15.64
N ALA A 616 11.92 21.85 15.64
CA ALA A 616 12.88 21.86 14.54
C ALA A 616 14.33 22.08 15.01
N ARG A 617 15.28 21.56 14.22
CA ARG A 617 16.70 21.91 14.35
C ARG A 617 16.97 23.23 13.61
N THR A 618 17.55 24.21 14.30
CA THR A 618 17.99 25.46 13.68
C THR A 618 19.28 25.26 12.88
N SER A 619 19.60 26.18 11.98
CA SER A 619 20.85 26.19 11.22
C SER A 619 22.11 26.29 12.09
N GLU A 620 21.95 26.78 13.33
CA GLU A 620 22.99 26.87 14.36
C GLU A 620 23.08 25.59 15.22
N GLY A 621 22.24 24.59 14.94
CA GLY A 621 22.23 23.29 15.61
C GLY A 621 21.45 23.27 16.93
N GLN A 622 20.75 24.33 17.30
CA GLN A 622 19.82 24.37 18.43
C GLN A 622 18.50 23.66 18.09
N ILE A 623 17.72 23.35 19.11
CA ILE A 623 16.34 22.88 19.01
C ILE A 623 15.44 24.11 19.22
N SER A 624 14.65 24.46 18.20
CA SER A 624 13.54 25.39 18.31
C SER A 624 12.29 24.62 18.68
N ILE A 625 11.61 25.03 19.75
CA ILE A 625 10.33 24.47 20.16
C ILE A 625 9.34 25.60 20.39
N SER A 626 8.15 25.47 19.83
CA SER A 626 7.02 26.40 19.97
C SER A 626 5.77 25.64 20.42
N TRP A 627 4.94 26.24 21.27
CA TRP A 627 3.72 25.63 21.79
C TRP A 627 2.60 26.64 22.00
N LYS A 628 1.35 26.16 21.96
CA LYS A 628 0.18 26.94 22.39
C LYS A 628 0.32 27.33 23.86
N SER A 629 0.23 28.62 24.13
CA SER A 629 0.46 29.19 25.46
C SER A 629 -0.63 30.20 25.84
N ARG A 630 -0.83 30.34 27.15
CA ARG A 630 -1.84 31.24 27.71
C ARG A 630 -1.17 32.38 28.47
N PRO A 631 -1.57 33.65 28.27
CA PRO A 631 -0.90 34.79 28.89
C PRO A 631 -0.94 34.81 30.43
N ASP A 632 -1.89 34.09 31.03
CA ASP A 632 -2.08 33.91 32.47
C ASP A 632 -1.29 32.72 33.06
N LYS A 633 -0.46 32.06 32.24
CA LYS A 633 0.36 30.90 32.63
C LYS A 633 1.84 31.12 32.40
N GLN A 634 2.64 30.23 32.97
CA GLN A 634 4.06 30.08 32.65
C GLN A 634 4.38 28.63 32.31
N TYR A 635 5.55 28.41 31.70
CA TYR A 635 5.92 27.13 31.13
C TYR A 635 7.37 26.78 31.40
N ASP A 636 7.62 25.50 31.68
CA ASP A 636 8.95 24.92 31.77
C ASP A 636 9.17 23.89 30.68
N VAL A 637 10.38 23.86 30.13
CA VAL A 637 10.83 22.76 29.26
C VAL A 637 11.51 21.70 30.11
N LEU A 638 10.96 20.49 30.10
CA LEU A 638 11.51 19.32 30.76
C LEU A 638 12.23 18.42 29.75
N SER A 639 13.16 17.59 30.22
CA SER A 639 13.92 16.67 29.39
C SER A 639 14.22 15.35 30.09
N ASN A 640 14.18 14.27 29.31
CA ASN A 640 14.57 12.93 29.77
C ASN A 640 14.99 12.06 28.58
N PRO A 641 16.07 11.26 28.67
CA PRO A 641 16.43 10.32 27.62
C PRO A 641 15.53 9.07 27.54
N ASN A 642 14.60 8.88 28.48
CA ASN A 642 13.79 7.67 28.58
C ASN A 642 12.30 7.98 28.84
N LEU A 643 11.44 7.68 27.86
CA LEU A 643 9.99 7.87 27.94
C LEU A 643 9.28 7.04 29.02
N SER A 644 9.90 5.97 29.52
CA SER A 644 9.29 5.14 30.58
C SER A 644 9.32 5.77 31.97
N VAL A 645 10.04 6.89 32.15
CA VAL A 645 10.08 7.64 33.40
C VAL A 645 8.84 8.55 33.49
N ALA A 646 8.18 8.56 34.64
CA ALA A 646 7.03 9.43 34.90
C ALA A 646 7.38 10.91 34.65
N ARG A 647 6.49 11.66 34.01
CA ARG A 647 6.77 13.04 33.58
C ARG A 647 7.02 13.99 34.75
N GLU A 648 6.41 13.74 35.91
CA GLU A 648 6.70 14.51 37.13
C GLU A 648 8.16 14.42 37.60
N ASP A 649 8.90 13.39 37.18
CA ASP A 649 10.31 13.17 37.54
C ASP A 649 11.29 13.65 36.44
N TRP A 650 10.80 14.29 35.37
CA TRP A 650 11.67 14.79 34.30
C TRP A 650 12.42 16.06 34.75
N ALA A 651 13.66 16.20 34.27
CA ALA A 651 14.51 17.32 34.67
C ALA A 651 14.24 18.57 33.83
N GLU A 652 14.13 19.72 34.47
CA GLU A 652 14.04 21.01 33.77
C GLU A 652 15.31 21.32 32.96
N VAL A 653 15.13 21.84 31.76
CA VAL A 653 16.20 22.26 30.87
C VAL A 653 16.71 23.63 31.29
N ALA A 654 17.99 23.72 31.64
CA ALA A 654 18.59 24.96 32.12
C ALA A 654 18.42 26.12 31.12
N GLY A 655 17.82 27.23 31.58
CA GLY A 655 17.56 28.42 30.76
C GLY A 655 16.21 28.41 30.03
N ALA A 656 15.38 27.40 30.28
CA ALA A 656 14.04 27.26 29.73
C ALA A 656 13.00 26.98 30.85
N GLN A 657 13.15 27.72 31.96
CA GLN A 657 12.22 27.76 33.09
C GLN A 657 11.42 29.06 33.10
N ASP A 658 10.24 29.05 33.74
CA ASP A 658 9.39 30.22 34.02
C ASP A 658 9.07 31.06 32.77
N ILE A 659 8.89 30.39 31.62
CA ILE A 659 8.61 31.06 30.35
C ILE A 659 7.18 31.55 30.39
N ARG A 660 6.99 32.88 30.47
CA ARG A 660 5.66 33.51 30.39
C ARG A 660 4.95 33.10 29.09
N GLY A 661 3.68 32.73 29.21
CA GLY A 661 2.81 32.59 28.04
C GLY A 661 2.72 33.90 27.26
N ASP A 662 2.76 33.79 25.94
CA ASP A 662 2.77 34.94 25.06
C ASP A 662 1.34 35.38 24.73
N VAL A 663 1.14 36.69 24.52
CA VAL A 663 -0.18 37.25 24.16
C VAL A 663 -0.65 36.84 22.77
N SER A 664 0.25 36.36 21.92
CA SER A 664 -0.09 35.76 20.61
C SER A 664 -0.64 34.34 20.71
N GLY A 665 -0.68 33.75 21.91
CA GLY A 665 -1.08 32.36 22.07
C GLY A 665 0.02 31.35 21.72
N ILE A 666 1.23 31.78 21.31
CA ILE A 666 2.37 30.90 21.03
C ILE A 666 3.61 31.37 21.79
N SER A 667 4.15 30.50 22.63
CA SER A 667 5.46 30.68 23.24
C SER A 667 6.51 29.85 22.51
N SER A 668 7.71 30.40 22.37
CA SER A 668 8.83 29.73 21.69
C SER A 668 10.12 29.86 22.48
N VAL A 669 10.96 28.82 22.41
CA VAL A 669 12.34 28.87 22.94
C VAL A 669 13.29 28.12 22.02
N SER A 670 14.54 28.60 21.93
CA SER A 670 15.64 27.89 21.28
C SER A 670 16.65 27.43 22.32
N LEU A 671 16.92 26.12 22.36
CA LEU A 671 17.77 25.47 23.35
C LEU A 671 18.85 24.63 22.69
N ALA A 672 20.02 24.52 23.34
CA ALA A 672 21.01 23.53 22.94
C ALA A 672 20.47 22.11 23.21
N PRO A 673 20.81 21.10 22.38
CA PRO A 673 20.40 19.72 22.64
C PRO A 673 20.78 19.30 24.08
N PRO A 674 19.83 18.86 24.91
CA PRO A 674 20.12 18.56 26.33
C PRO A 674 20.94 17.28 26.52
N PHE A 675 21.13 16.48 25.46
CA PHE A 675 21.83 15.21 25.47
C PHE A 675 22.69 15.06 24.19
N GLU A 676 23.76 14.27 24.27
CA GLU A 676 24.63 13.99 23.12
C GLU A 676 24.02 12.96 22.12
N GLY A 677 22.93 12.30 22.49
CA GLY A 677 22.21 11.34 21.64
C GLY A 677 20.71 11.64 21.59
N SER A 678 19.89 10.60 21.47
CA SER A 678 18.43 10.73 21.47
C SER A 678 17.88 10.98 22.87
N GLY A 679 16.79 11.74 22.94
CA GLY A 679 16.01 11.94 24.15
C GLY A 679 14.77 12.75 23.85
N TYR A 680 14.01 13.06 24.90
CA TYR A 680 12.66 13.59 24.81
C TYR A 680 12.55 14.90 25.56
N LEU A 681 11.71 15.80 25.06
CA LEU A 681 11.33 17.05 25.71
C LEU A 681 9.83 17.03 26.04
N ALA A 682 9.45 17.76 27.07
CA ALA A 682 8.06 18.02 27.40
C ALA A 682 7.89 19.47 27.84
N ILE A 683 6.70 20.03 27.62
CA ILE A 683 6.30 21.34 28.16
C ILE A 683 5.41 21.11 29.37
N ARG A 684 5.76 21.72 30.51
CA ARG A 684 4.92 21.75 31.71
C ARG A 684 4.33 23.14 31.84
N GLU A 685 3.00 23.23 31.87
CA GLU A 685 2.31 24.46 32.22
C GLU A 685 2.19 24.60 33.74
N GLU A 686 2.41 25.81 34.23
CA GLU A 686 2.23 26.18 35.61
C GLU A 686 1.40 27.47 35.71
N SER A 687 0.73 27.64 36.85
CA SER A 687 0.12 28.93 37.15
C SER A 687 1.22 29.95 37.41
N LEU A 688 0.97 31.21 37.05
CA LEU A 688 1.89 32.28 37.41
C LEU A 688 2.12 32.29 38.93
N PRO A 689 3.36 32.52 39.38
CA PRO A 689 3.64 32.68 40.78
C PRO A 689 2.79 33.84 41.33
N PRO A 690 2.32 33.72 42.58
CA PRO A 690 1.54 34.76 43.20
C PRO A 690 2.36 36.05 43.29
N LEU A 691 1.68 37.17 43.11
CA LEU A 691 2.24 38.51 43.23
C LEU A 691 2.62 38.82 44.69
N PHE A 692 1.94 38.16 45.64
CA PHE A 692 2.22 38.23 47.06
C PHE A 692 1.67 36.98 47.76
N GLU A 693 2.44 36.39 48.67
CA GLU A 693 1.98 35.32 49.56
C GLU A 693 2.53 35.51 50.97
N ASP A 694 1.71 35.18 51.95
CA ASP A 694 2.05 35.26 53.36
C ASP A 694 1.18 34.34 54.22
N ASP A 695 1.81 33.32 54.79
CA ASP A 695 1.22 32.35 55.71
C ASP A 695 1.32 32.80 57.19
N PHE A 696 1.82 34.01 57.44
CA PHE A 696 2.02 34.60 58.77
C PHE A 696 2.95 33.87 59.73
N GLU A 697 3.60 32.78 59.30
CA GLU A 697 4.56 32.03 60.09
C GLU A 697 5.90 32.74 60.25
N THR A 698 6.13 33.78 59.43
CA THR A 698 7.27 34.70 59.56
C THR A 698 6.82 36.15 59.54
N ASP A 699 7.57 37.05 60.20
CA ASP A 699 7.21 38.48 60.22
C ASP A 699 7.61 39.14 58.90
N THR A 700 6.62 39.49 58.12
CA THR A 700 6.72 40.04 56.76
C THR A 700 6.39 41.53 56.71
N GLY A 701 6.09 42.17 57.86
CA GLY A 701 5.91 43.62 57.96
C GLY A 701 4.47 44.12 57.90
N TRP A 702 3.50 43.29 58.30
CA TRP A 702 2.11 43.73 58.52
C TRP A 702 2.01 44.75 59.65
N VAL A 703 1.10 45.72 59.50
CA VAL A 703 0.95 46.83 60.45
C VAL A 703 -0.47 46.87 61.00
N ALA A 704 -0.59 46.64 62.31
CA ALA A 704 -1.82 46.84 63.07
C ALA A 704 -1.96 48.31 63.51
N ILE A 705 -3.18 48.85 63.40
CA ILE A 705 -3.54 50.21 63.77
C ILE A 705 -4.84 50.18 64.58
N VAL A 706 -4.86 50.89 65.70
CA VAL A 706 -6.07 51.13 66.51
C VAL A 706 -6.60 52.52 66.16
N ASN A 707 -7.81 52.58 65.62
CA ASN A 707 -8.46 53.80 65.15
C ASN A 707 -9.51 54.34 66.13
N ASP A 708 -9.89 53.58 67.16
CA ASP A 708 -10.80 54.02 68.21
C ASP A 708 -10.08 54.62 69.45
N ALA A 709 -10.86 55.24 70.33
CA ALA A 709 -10.36 55.90 71.53
C ALA A 709 -10.20 54.97 72.74
N LEU A 710 -10.83 53.80 72.74
CA LEU A 710 -10.81 52.85 73.85
C LEU A 710 -9.56 51.96 73.80
N GLY A 711 -9.13 51.55 72.60
CA GLY A 711 -7.99 50.68 72.34
C GLY A 711 -8.07 49.35 73.08
N ASN A 712 -9.28 48.82 73.21
CA ASN A 712 -9.58 47.53 73.86
C ASN A 712 -9.52 46.34 72.90
N THR A 713 -9.42 46.59 71.60
CA THR A 713 -9.12 45.58 70.57
C THR A 713 -7.86 45.98 69.82
N ASN A 714 -7.04 44.99 69.48
CA ASN A 714 -5.92 45.14 68.57
C ASN A 714 -5.88 43.96 67.60
N TRP A 715 -5.34 44.17 66.41
CA TRP A 715 -4.88 43.04 65.60
C TRP A 715 -3.62 42.48 66.26
N GLU A 716 -3.58 41.16 66.44
CA GLU A 716 -2.44 40.45 67.01
C GLU A 716 -2.11 39.23 66.17
N ARG A 717 -0.80 39.01 65.94
CA ARG A 717 -0.30 37.82 65.28
C ARG A 717 0.16 36.80 66.31
N GLY A 718 -0.37 35.59 66.23
CA GLY A 718 -0.01 34.50 67.12
C GLY A 718 -1.01 33.36 67.02
N SER A 719 -0.89 32.38 67.91
CA SER A 719 -1.85 31.28 67.97
C SER A 719 -3.22 31.79 68.43
N PRO A 720 -4.28 31.58 67.64
CA PRO A 720 -5.64 31.88 68.07
C PRO A 720 -6.00 31.21 69.39
N ASN A 721 -6.72 31.92 70.25
CA ASN A 721 -7.03 31.54 71.62
C ASN A 721 -8.31 32.24 72.13
N GLY A 722 -9.30 32.41 71.24
CA GLY A 722 -10.60 32.99 71.56
C GLY A 722 -11.48 32.06 72.39
N THR A 723 -12.49 32.63 73.05
CA THR A 723 -13.49 31.85 73.81
C THR A 723 -14.49 31.14 72.91
N THR A 724 -14.80 31.75 71.77
CA THR A 724 -15.31 31.11 70.56
C THR A 724 -14.25 31.38 69.47
N GLY A 725 -14.13 30.50 68.47
CA GLY A 725 -13.10 30.66 67.43
C GLY A 725 -12.09 29.53 67.31
N PRO A 726 -11.17 29.64 66.34
CA PRO A 726 -10.13 28.65 66.13
C PRO A 726 -9.09 28.72 67.25
N LEU A 727 -8.39 27.61 67.47
CA LEU A 727 -7.29 27.50 68.47
C LEU A 727 -5.90 27.38 67.82
N THR A 728 -5.88 27.41 66.49
CA THR A 728 -4.73 27.32 65.60
C THR A 728 -5.01 28.23 64.41
N GLY A 729 -3.97 28.62 63.67
CA GLY A 729 -4.21 29.23 62.36
C GLY A 729 -4.79 28.21 61.37
N ALA A 730 -4.98 28.64 60.13
CA ALA A 730 -5.48 27.76 59.07
C ALA A 730 -4.51 26.60 58.84
N ASP A 731 -5.01 25.43 58.42
CA ASP A 731 -4.20 24.22 58.19
C ASP A 731 -3.35 23.77 59.40
N ASP A 732 -3.87 24.02 60.62
CA ASP A 732 -3.19 23.77 61.90
C ASP A 732 -1.86 24.57 62.07
N SER A 733 -1.74 25.73 61.40
CA SER A 733 -0.60 26.62 61.51
C SER A 733 -0.47 27.23 62.91
N SER A 734 0.71 27.76 63.23
CA SER A 734 1.01 28.27 64.57
C SER A 734 0.54 29.71 64.76
N ASN A 735 0.42 30.48 63.68
CA ASN A 735 0.17 31.90 63.72
C ASN A 735 -0.93 32.29 62.74
N ALA A 736 -1.85 33.13 63.20
CA ALA A 736 -2.76 33.88 62.36
C ALA A 736 -2.86 35.31 62.88
N TRP A 737 -3.33 36.25 62.05
CA TRP A 737 -3.72 37.57 62.55
C TRP A 737 -5.17 37.51 63.04
N CYS A 738 -5.41 37.92 64.28
CA CYS A 738 -6.73 37.90 64.90
C CYS A 738 -6.97 39.18 65.67
N THR A 739 -8.23 39.58 65.82
CA THR A 739 -8.61 40.55 66.85
C THR A 739 -8.32 39.98 68.24
N ASN A 740 -7.39 40.56 69.01
CA ASN A 740 -6.99 40.12 70.37
C ASN A 740 -6.61 38.63 70.52
N LEU A 741 -6.12 37.98 69.44
CA LEU A 741 -5.95 36.50 69.40
C LEU A 741 -7.25 35.73 69.72
N GLY A 742 -8.41 36.32 69.50
CA GLY A 742 -9.67 35.81 70.00
C GLY A 742 -10.64 36.96 70.30
N ASP A 743 -10.95 37.19 71.57
CA ASP A 743 -12.12 38.00 71.91
C ASP A 743 -11.91 39.51 71.67
N PHE A 744 -12.71 40.11 70.79
CA PHE A 744 -12.71 41.58 70.59
C PHE A 744 -13.50 42.32 71.69
N GLY A 745 -13.26 43.62 71.82
CA GLY A 745 -13.95 44.52 72.75
C GLY A 745 -14.99 45.43 72.09
N VAL A 746 -15.82 46.08 72.92
CA VAL A 746 -16.89 46.99 72.45
C VAL A 746 -16.36 48.26 71.79
N ASP A 747 -17.14 48.85 70.88
CA ASP A 747 -16.88 50.11 70.17
C ASP A 747 -15.48 50.15 69.52
N SER A 748 -15.01 49.01 69.01
CA SER A 748 -13.68 48.89 68.40
C SER A 748 -13.67 49.44 66.98
N ASP A 749 -12.54 50.00 66.57
CA ASP A 749 -12.23 50.28 65.16
C ASP A 749 -10.74 50.01 64.98
N VAL A 750 -10.43 48.87 64.37
CA VAL A 750 -9.06 48.39 64.19
C VAL A 750 -8.77 48.05 62.74
N THR A 751 -7.53 48.27 62.34
CA THR A 751 -7.07 48.08 60.97
C THR A 751 -5.80 47.22 60.95
N LEU A 752 -5.72 46.34 59.96
CA LEU A 752 -4.52 45.58 59.63
C LEU A 752 -4.13 45.89 58.18
N ARG A 753 -2.88 46.29 57.95
CA ARG A 753 -2.34 46.61 56.62
C ARG A 753 -1.23 45.67 56.21
N SER A 754 -1.27 45.24 54.96
CA SER A 754 -0.19 44.47 54.33
C SER A 754 1.05 45.33 54.08
N PRO A 755 2.21 44.72 53.80
CA PRO A 755 3.29 45.33 53.05
C PRO A 755 2.84 45.80 51.65
N ALA A 756 3.70 46.53 50.96
CA ALA A 756 3.44 47.00 49.59
C ALA A 756 3.48 45.84 48.59
N ILE A 757 2.46 45.75 47.72
CA ILE A 757 2.28 44.69 46.72
C ILE A 757 2.28 45.34 45.33
N ASP A 758 3.21 44.90 44.47
CA ASP A 758 3.40 45.47 43.14
C ASP A 758 2.45 44.84 42.12
N LEU A 759 1.51 45.63 41.59
CA LEU A 759 0.57 45.24 40.54
C LEU A 759 0.83 45.98 39.22
N THR A 760 2.00 46.59 39.06
CA THR A 760 2.30 47.45 37.91
C THR A 760 2.42 46.71 36.57
N THR A 761 2.59 45.38 36.61
CA THR A 761 2.86 44.53 35.44
C THR A 761 1.73 43.56 35.09
N VAL A 762 0.61 43.60 35.81
CA VAL A 762 -0.52 42.67 35.60
C VAL A 762 -1.75 43.37 35.07
N ALA A 763 -2.59 42.63 34.33
CA ALA A 763 -3.85 43.13 33.78
C ALA A 763 -5.06 42.87 34.71
N ALA A 764 -4.94 41.90 35.61
CA ALA A 764 -5.91 41.56 36.63
C ALA A 764 -5.19 40.91 37.82
N ALA A 765 -5.82 40.95 39.00
CA ALA A 765 -5.34 40.27 40.19
C ALA A 765 -6.53 39.89 41.07
N GLU A 766 -6.33 38.88 41.90
CA GLU A 766 -7.29 38.36 42.86
C GLU A 766 -6.61 38.18 44.22
N LEU A 767 -7.31 38.56 45.28
CA LEU A 767 -6.93 38.35 46.67
C LEU A 767 -7.67 37.11 47.19
N SER A 768 -6.95 36.14 47.71
CA SER A 768 -7.48 35.01 48.46
C SER A 768 -6.85 34.95 49.86
N PHE A 769 -7.64 34.55 50.86
CA PHE A 769 -7.18 34.38 52.24
C PHE A 769 -8.11 33.45 53.01
N ALA A 770 -7.57 32.73 53.98
CA ALA A 770 -8.37 32.01 54.95
C ALA A 770 -8.93 32.99 55.98
N ALA A 771 -10.23 32.94 56.20
CA ALA A 771 -10.92 33.75 57.18
C ALA A 771 -11.68 32.86 58.15
N TYR A 772 -11.71 33.26 59.42
CA TYR A 772 -12.68 32.78 60.38
C TYR A 772 -13.47 33.96 60.90
N ARG A 773 -14.78 33.98 60.62
CA ARG A 773 -15.70 35.05 61.02
C ARG A 773 -16.62 34.58 62.13
N ASP A 774 -16.57 35.31 63.23
CA ASP A 774 -17.34 35.05 64.44
C ASP A 774 -17.57 36.37 65.18
N GLY A 775 -18.42 37.22 64.60
CA GLY A 775 -18.96 38.41 65.26
C GLY A 775 -20.31 38.09 65.91
N ASP A 776 -20.96 39.02 66.59
CA ASP A 776 -22.25 38.75 67.24
C ASP A 776 -23.45 38.62 66.26
N GLY A 777 -23.17 38.81 64.97
CA GLY A 777 -24.10 38.74 63.85
C GLY A 777 -24.96 39.99 63.65
N PHE A 778 -24.85 41.02 64.51
CA PHE A 778 -25.62 42.26 64.39
C PHE A 778 -24.87 43.48 64.95
N GLY A 779 -24.32 44.30 64.07
CA GLY A 779 -23.71 45.60 64.44
C GLY A 779 -22.19 45.63 64.29
N ASP A 780 -21.57 44.46 64.22
CA ASP A 780 -20.18 44.29 63.81
C ASP A 780 -20.04 44.34 62.28
N PHE A 781 -18.96 44.97 61.80
CA PHE A 781 -18.65 45.09 60.38
C PHE A 781 -17.17 44.81 60.14
N ALA A 782 -16.87 44.19 59.00
CA ALA A 782 -15.52 44.11 58.48
C ALA A 782 -15.50 44.45 57.00
N SER A 783 -14.37 44.97 56.52
CA SER A 783 -14.18 45.29 55.11
C SER A 783 -12.74 45.18 54.68
N VAL A 784 -12.56 45.04 53.37
CA VAL A 784 -11.27 45.08 52.69
C VAL A 784 -11.20 46.32 51.82
N ARG A 785 -10.10 47.06 51.90
CA ARG A 785 -9.80 48.23 51.07
C ARG A 785 -8.44 48.08 50.42
N PHE A 786 -8.31 48.61 49.21
CA PHE A 786 -7.04 48.71 48.51
C PHE A 786 -6.56 50.16 48.53
N LEU A 787 -5.34 50.39 48.98
CA LEU A 787 -4.75 51.73 49.08
C LEU A 787 -3.52 51.82 48.18
N ARG A 788 -3.27 52.95 47.53
CA ARG A 788 -1.98 53.17 46.87
C ARG A 788 -0.87 53.24 47.91
N ALA A 789 0.19 52.45 47.75
CA ALA A 789 1.28 52.34 48.74
C ALA A 789 2.02 53.66 48.98
N ALA A 790 2.08 54.54 47.96
CA ALA A 790 2.83 55.79 48.04
C ALA A 790 2.18 56.87 48.95
N ASP A 791 0.85 56.95 48.97
CA ASP A 791 0.11 58.04 49.61
C ASP A 791 -1.12 57.59 50.42
N GLN A 792 -1.40 56.27 50.45
CA GLN A 792 -2.53 55.64 51.14
C GLN A 792 -3.91 56.11 50.64
N VAL A 793 -3.98 56.65 49.43
CA VAL A 793 -5.27 56.97 48.79
C VAL A 793 -6.00 55.67 48.48
N GLN A 794 -7.26 55.58 48.89
CA GLN A 794 -8.10 54.44 48.56
C GLN A 794 -8.35 54.35 47.05
N LEU A 795 -8.17 53.15 46.51
CA LEU A 795 -8.39 52.79 45.12
C LEU A 795 -9.67 51.95 45.07
N GLY A 796 -10.68 52.41 44.33
CA GLY A 796 -11.96 51.73 44.19
C GLY A 796 -12.86 51.76 45.46
N ALA A 797 -13.98 51.04 45.38
CA ALA A 797 -14.92 50.89 46.48
C ALA A 797 -14.39 49.92 47.55
N GLU A 798 -14.76 50.14 48.81
CA GLU A 798 -14.51 49.16 49.87
C GLU A 798 -15.39 47.92 49.70
N ILE A 799 -14.86 46.77 50.07
CA ILE A 799 -15.51 45.47 49.87
C ILE A 799 -15.91 44.93 51.25
N PRO A 800 -17.22 44.84 51.57
CA PRO A 800 -17.66 44.36 52.87
C PRO A 800 -17.42 42.85 53.02
N LEU A 801 -16.96 42.45 54.20
CA LEU A 801 -16.96 41.07 54.65
C LEU A 801 -18.22 40.83 55.49
N ASP A 802 -19.00 39.83 55.13
CA ASP A 802 -20.26 39.53 55.83
C ASP A 802 -19.98 38.94 57.22
N MET A 803 -20.09 39.78 58.25
CA MET A 803 -19.96 39.40 59.66
C MET A 803 -21.25 38.83 60.26
N ALA A 804 -22.36 38.75 59.49
CA ALA A 804 -23.54 37.98 59.90
C ALA A 804 -23.38 36.47 59.65
N SER A 805 -22.37 36.08 58.88
CA SER A 805 -21.98 34.69 58.66
C SER A 805 -21.07 34.22 59.79
N PHE A 806 -21.42 33.08 60.39
CA PHE A 806 -20.62 32.39 61.40
C PHE A 806 -19.95 31.19 60.77
N ASP A 807 -18.63 31.25 60.61
CA ASP A 807 -17.89 30.18 60.00
C ASP A 807 -17.61 29.09 61.06
N PRO A 808 -18.00 27.82 60.83
CA PRO A 808 -17.75 26.73 61.78
C PRO A 808 -16.28 26.27 61.79
N ASP A 809 -15.51 26.68 60.79
CA ASP A 809 -14.09 26.42 60.60
C ASP A 809 -13.51 27.49 59.64
N TRP A 810 -12.19 27.51 59.44
CA TRP A 810 -11.54 28.37 58.46
C TRP A 810 -12.16 28.22 57.08
N THR A 811 -12.49 29.35 56.44
CA THR A 811 -13.08 29.42 55.11
C THR A 811 -12.24 30.31 54.21
N THR A 812 -11.89 29.83 53.02
CA THR A 812 -11.19 30.67 52.03
C THR A 812 -12.15 31.67 51.40
N LEU A 813 -11.83 32.95 51.51
CA LEU A 813 -12.52 34.02 50.83
C LEU A 813 -11.67 34.52 49.67
N THR A 814 -12.35 34.83 48.57
CA THR A 814 -11.73 35.26 47.32
C THR A 814 -12.38 36.56 46.85
N ILE A 815 -11.55 37.56 46.53
CA ILE A 815 -11.94 38.92 46.19
C ILE A 815 -11.15 39.37 44.96
N PRO A 816 -11.80 39.57 43.79
CA PRO A 816 -11.16 40.20 42.65
C PRO A 816 -10.69 41.62 43.02
N LEU A 817 -9.46 41.99 42.66
CA LEU A 817 -8.97 43.34 42.91
C LEU A 817 -9.70 44.32 42.00
N VAL A 818 -10.02 45.49 42.56
CA VAL A 818 -10.68 46.58 41.83
C VAL A 818 -9.80 47.10 40.69
N ALA A 819 -10.40 47.48 39.57
CA ALA A 819 -9.68 47.93 38.39
C ALA A 819 -8.76 49.14 38.66
N GLU A 820 -9.11 50.01 39.61
CA GLU A 820 -8.31 51.15 40.03
C GLU A 820 -7.03 50.77 40.80
N ALA A 821 -6.92 49.53 41.28
CA ALA A 821 -5.73 49.00 41.94
C ALA A 821 -4.74 48.38 40.94
N ILE A 822 -5.20 47.97 39.76
CA ILE A 822 -4.37 47.37 38.71
C ILE A 822 -3.45 48.45 38.11
N GLY A 823 -2.17 48.12 37.92
CA GLY A 823 -1.16 49.07 37.44
C GLY A 823 -0.51 49.94 38.52
N GLU A 824 -0.89 49.75 39.79
CA GLU A 824 -0.36 50.51 40.94
C GLU A 824 0.45 49.59 41.88
N ASN A 825 1.22 50.20 42.78
CA ASN A 825 1.77 49.49 43.94
C ASN A 825 0.83 49.76 45.13
N ILE A 826 0.31 48.73 45.77
CA ILE A 826 -0.84 48.82 46.69
C ILE A 826 -0.54 48.31 48.11
N LEU A 827 -1.43 48.63 49.04
CA LEU A 827 -1.57 48.00 50.35
C LEU A 827 -2.97 47.41 50.44
N ILE A 828 -3.10 46.22 51.00
CA ILE A 828 -4.38 45.64 51.40
C ILE A 828 -4.65 46.05 52.83
N GLU A 829 -5.85 46.55 53.10
CA GLU A 829 -6.28 46.99 54.41
C GLU A 829 -7.54 46.25 54.83
N PHE A 830 -7.44 45.48 55.92
CA PHE A 830 -8.57 44.88 56.60
C PHE A 830 -9.00 45.78 57.75
N ASN A 831 -10.27 46.14 57.80
CA ASN A 831 -10.87 46.87 58.91
C ASN A 831 -11.91 46.01 59.62
N PHE A 832 -11.93 46.07 60.94
CA PHE A 832 -12.95 45.48 61.78
C PHE A 832 -13.47 46.55 62.75
N THR A 833 -14.79 46.70 62.80
CA THR A 833 -15.47 47.60 63.72
C THR A 833 -16.55 46.85 64.49
N SER A 834 -16.60 47.03 65.80
CA SER A 834 -17.66 46.46 66.64
C SER A 834 -18.61 47.51 67.16
N ASP A 835 -19.81 47.07 67.57
CA ASP A 835 -20.78 47.94 68.20
C ASP A 835 -20.56 48.03 69.74
N SER A 836 -21.51 48.62 70.46
CA SER A 836 -21.41 48.83 71.91
C SER A 836 -21.74 47.60 72.78
N SER A 837 -22.09 46.46 72.16
CA SER A 837 -22.43 45.21 72.83
C SER A 837 -21.18 44.57 73.47
N PRO A 838 -21.24 44.09 74.73
CA PRO A 838 -20.17 43.30 75.32
C PRO A 838 -20.17 41.87 74.76
N ASP A 839 -19.20 41.60 73.90
CA ASP A 839 -19.08 40.32 73.19
C ASP A 839 -17.98 39.43 73.76
N ALA A 840 -18.19 38.13 73.56
CA ALA A 840 -17.23 37.07 73.89
C ALA A 840 -16.95 36.22 72.64
N PHE A 841 -16.86 36.89 71.49
CA PHE A 841 -16.64 36.23 70.21
C PHE A 841 -15.25 36.54 69.64
N SER A 842 -14.67 35.61 68.85
CA SER A 842 -13.32 35.79 68.30
C SER A 842 -13.17 36.90 67.26
N GLY A 843 -14.28 37.49 66.80
CA GLY A 843 -14.28 38.54 65.79
C GLY A 843 -13.82 38.02 64.43
N LEU A 844 -12.69 38.53 63.96
CA LEU A 844 -12.12 38.19 62.67
C LEU A 844 -10.70 37.66 62.82
N SER A 845 -10.47 36.47 62.28
CA SER A 845 -9.14 35.88 62.10
C SER A 845 -8.82 35.71 60.62
N LEU A 846 -7.57 35.97 60.25
CA LEU A 846 -7.06 35.95 58.89
C LEU A 846 -5.78 35.12 58.83
N ASP A 847 -5.64 34.31 57.79
CA ASP A 847 -4.45 33.50 57.51
C ASP A 847 -4.29 33.22 56.00
N ASN A 848 -3.16 32.65 55.57
CA ASN A 848 -2.89 32.22 54.20
C ASN A 848 -3.20 33.29 53.14
N MET A 849 -2.65 34.49 53.31
CA MET A 849 -2.86 35.61 52.39
C MET A 849 -2.16 35.37 51.05
N ARG A 850 -2.89 35.53 49.95
CA ARG A 850 -2.37 35.35 48.61
C ARG A 850 -2.97 36.35 47.64
N VAL A 851 -2.14 37.04 46.88
CA VAL A 851 -2.52 37.86 45.71
C VAL A 851 -1.91 37.24 44.48
N ALA A 852 -2.72 36.91 43.47
CA ALA A 852 -2.25 36.31 42.23
C ALA A 852 -3.03 36.82 41.02
N VAL A 853 -2.54 36.52 39.82
CA VAL A 853 -3.36 36.64 38.60
C VAL A 853 -4.43 35.52 38.66
N PRO A 854 -5.71 35.82 38.34
CA PRO A 854 -6.81 34.86 38.41
C PRO A 854 -6.59 33.58 37.60
#